data_AF-A0A094ET25-F1
#
_entry.id   AF-A0A094ET25-F1
#
_cell.length_a   1.000
_cell.length_b   1.000
_cell.length_c   1.000
_cell.angle_alpha   90.00
_cell.angle_beta   90.00
_cell.angle_gamma   90.00
#
_symmetry.space_group_name_H-M   'P 1'
#
loop_
_entity.id
_entity.type
_entity.pdbx_description
1 polymer ?
#
loop_
_entity_poly.entity_id
_entity_poly.type
_entity_poly.pdbx_seq_one_letter_code
_entity_poly.pdbx_strand_id
1 'polypeptide(L)'
;MEDQRSSYYPPRPPIHQLSIRKAFGGLSQREKLYAHHMSRAAWHGTKIILRQVSPESIPIFDFIMELYASCCGNWKSLVGEDGITSHDCAAFLRYAATFLSNIGNYYGSGDQKFVPDLSSLEPLKRLASRSPRLQELYVGFANDILSTPPFSLGYPGGTSQSAYYPGHCNIIHDEVEAISHTLQELSIFPENTRISKTILAGTPSFSVLQASTEIGISSYEFLLKQDIKSVVQLVSGDHCDELRQICTSLTEALKYTANDTQKLFVSQYIESFHTGSLHAYRDSQRTWVRDKAPVIENIMGFVEPYRDPHGTRAEFEGLVAISDSEETKALKRLVDNSAKFIRRLPWLESHSLDNDGKGPFEKELFEPPDFASVHVANRMTAESSKSELCSYINGCEAETFQKHKFSAYYLWVVLHELLGHGTGKMMVQEGDDKYNFDITNKPIDPLTGKAITSWYKPGQTWTSQFGELATTVDECRAELVGAYLMDDPELLSLFGFTTDSEITNDDLTYNLYLQLGVDGLRGLQNFNIDNNKWGQAHSRAHFAMLKCLLTDGNGFISIKCDSIKKSLIVQVDRSKIPDVQSCRTYYEELSRVDGEYLEWRDIVLANKEPKWVFVQANTFLDGDQVSIREYDATEEGVIKSWAERRVTLSGNSYTLLNLLALLEPDGIDKAILVEGSKLPKWGKEFEFLSDEIDLGDAEAELLQASLINKSTGYAVLSIHRSVQVTVTRELTVGDQSKYFDAVVRIVSCGFPSTWHEDVGHRFLTWEKSEKYLPHVNRLVRYAKTNAISSLTPQLYGELLLRCISTKGNDKTSLAFASAVDLSGLIDLDMNNPSKALVPFKLALEIRENLLGPEDPLVASSFNNIGLSYTETGDLEEAYSAHENALSIRLRAETRLDNTYSNISSLLLRMGKPNEAEKMMQKCPKGRLDDAMRLASKALTSGQKLQGNKLKTCDSLYDVADIYVRQERVSSAIELLKQLVDISETLAEAEGQLARASYKLSVLYGEKEMLAESQACKARAISLRDKLRPESKDSPFEESEFMKLCLFMLW
;
A
#
# COMPACT_ATOMS: atom_id res chain seq x y z
N MET A 1 44.30 -1.07 -10.27
CA MET A 1 42.94 -1.64 -10.26
C MET A 1 41.93 -0.74 -9.54
N GLU A 2 42.29 -0.05 -8.44
CA GLU A 2 41.40 0.97 -7.83
C GLU A 2 41.07 2.13 -8.79
N ASP A 3 42.00 2.53 -9.65
CA ASP A 3 41.86 3.67 -10.59
C ASP A 3 40.84 3.45 -11.73
N GLN A 4 40.38 2.21 -11.97
CA GLN A 4 39.38 1.89 -13.01
C GLN A 4 37.96 1.70 -12.46
N ARG A 5 37.76 1.50 -11.14
CA ARG A 5 36.42 1.33 -10.56
C ARG A 5 35.69 2.64 -10.32
N SER A 6 36.43 3.70 -10.04
CA SER A 6 35.90 5.06 -9.79
C SER A 6 35.09 5.61 -10.97
N SER A 7 35.39 5.21 -12.20
CA SER A 7 34.63 5.61 -13.40
C SER A 7 33.25 4.94 -13.51
N TYR A 8 32.97 3.91 -12.69
CA TYR A 8 31.68 3.21 -12.62
C TYR A 8 30.85 3.62 -11.41
N TYR A 9 31.36 4.52 -10.55
CA TYR A 9 30.57 5.08 -9.45
C TYR A 9 29.51 6.01 -10.02
N PRO A 10 28.24 5.88 -9.60
CA PRO A 10 27.23 6.83 -10.02
C PRO A 10 27.59 8.21 -9.45
N PRO A 11 27.79 9.24 -10.28
CA PRO A 11 27.92 10.61 -9.80
C PRO A 11 26.63 11.00 -9.10
N ARG A 12 26.67 12.02 -8.23
CA ARG A 12 25.47 12.48 -7.54
C ARG A 12 24.43 12.95 -8.58
N PRO A 13 23.28 12.26 -8.72
CA PRO A 13 22.33 12.61 -9.76
C PRO A 13 21.51 13.84 -9.36
N PRO A 14 21.16 14.72 -10.32
CA PRO A 14 20.08 15.66 -10.09
C PRO A 14 18.77 14.87 -9.98
N ILE A 15 18.04 15.14 -8.90
CA ILE A 15 16.79 14.43 -8.60
C ILE A 15 15.63 15.39 -8.86
N HIS A 16 14.65 14.94 -9.63
CA HIS A 16 13.48 15.72 -9.99
C HIS A 16 12.20 15.00 -9.59
N GLN A 17 11.25 15.74 -9.04
CA GLN A 17 9.90 15.22 -8.75
C GLN A 17 9.03 15.32 -10.01
N LEU A 18 8.45 14.21 -10.44
CA LEU A 18 7.42 14.23 -11.49
C LEU A 18 6.08 14.63 -10.87
N SER A 19 5.80 15.94 -10.86
CA SER A 19 4.55 16.48 -10.34
C SER A 19 3.37 16.08 -11.23
N ILE A 20 2.29 15.61 -10.60
CA ILE A 20 1.05 15.18 -11.28
C ILE A 20 -0.21 15.53 -10.48
N ARG A 21 -0.07 15.99 -9.22
CA ARG A 21 -1.19 16.31 -8.32
C ARG A 21 -2.26 17.22 -8.93
N LYS A 22 -1.86 18.23 -9.71
CA LYS A 22 -2.81 19.15 -10.36
C LYS A 22 -3.70 18.43 -11.38
N ALA A 23 -3.09 17.63 -12.27
CA ALA A 23 -3.83 16.84 -13.26
C ALA A 23 -4.69 15.77 -12.59
N PHE A 24 -4.12 15.04 -11.61
CA PHE A 24 -4.85 14.03 -10.84
C PHE A 24 -6.05 14.60 -10.06
N GLY A 25 -5.95 15.84 -9.57
CA GLY A 25 -7.04 16.55 -8.90
C GLY A 25 -8.24 16.81 -9.80
N GLY A 26 -8.04 16.92 -11.11
CA GLY A 26 -9.10 17.13 -12.11
C GLY A 26 -9.89 15.88 -12.49
N LEU A 27 -9.42 14.69 -12.08
CA LEU A 27 -10.07 13.41 -12.41
C LEU A 27 -11.33 13.16 -11.57
N SER A 28 -12.33 12.55 -12.20
CA SER A 28 -13.46 11.95 -11.49
C SER A 28 -13.03 10.75 -10.65
N GLN A 29 -13.87 10.33 -9.69
CA GLN A 29 -13.51 9.21 -8.81
C GLN A 29 -13.35 7.89 -9.58
N ARG A 30 -14.16 7.67 -10.62
CA ARG A 30 -14.04 6.51 -11.52
C ARG A 30 -12.71 6.53 -12.29
N GLU A 31 -12.32 7.67 -12.84
CA GLU A 31 -11.03 7.80 -13.54
C GLU A 31 -9.85 7.61 -12.60
N LYS A 32 -9.94 8.08 -11.36
CA LYS A 32 -8.91 7.84 -10.34
C LYS A 32 -8.78 6.35 -9.98
N LEU A 33 -9.90 5.64 -9.85
CA LEU A 33 -9.90 4.19 -9.61
C LEU A 33 -9.30 3.43 -10.80
N TYR A 34 -9.69 3.79 -12.03
CA TYR A 34 -9.08 3.23 -13.24
C TYR A 34 -7.57 3.48 -13.28
N ALA A 35 -7.14 4.75 -13.12
CA ALA A 35 -5.73 5.12 -13.09
C ALA A 35 -4.96 4.41 -11.96
N HIS A 36 -5.56 4.23 -10.78
CA HIS A 36 -4.95 3.51 -9.66
C HIS A 36 -4.64 2.06 -10.03
N HIS A 37 -5.63 1.32 -10.52
CA HIS A 37 -5.48 -0.09 -10.84
C HIS A 37 -4.57 -0.33 -12.07
N MET A 38 -4.66 0.53 -13.09
CA MET A 38 -3.72 0.53 -14.21
C MET A 38 -2.29 0.83 -13.74
N SER A 39 -2.11 1.81 -12.85
CA SER A 39 -0.77 2.14 -12.32
C SER A 39 -0.20 0.99 -11.50
N ARG A 40 -1.04 0.29 -10.74
CA ARG A 40 -0.63 -0.92 -10.02
C ARG A 40 -0.18 -2.02 -10.97
N ALA A 41 -0.96 -2.28 -12.04
CA ALA A 41 -0.59 -3.24 -13.07
C ALA A 41 0.79 -2.92 -13.66
N ALA A 42 1.04 -1.66 -14.03
CA ALA A 42 2.36 -1.22 -14.50
C ALA A 42 3.48 -1.53 -13.49
N TRP A 43 3.30 -1.19 -12.22
CA TRP A 43 4.32 -1.39 -11.19
C TRP A 43 4.56 -2.85 -10.81
N HIS A 44 3.56 -3.73 -10.93
CA HIS A 44 3.77 -5.18 -10.75
C HIS A 44 4.78 -5.75 -11.76
N GLY A 45 4.97 -5.10 -12.91
CA GLY A 45 6.00 -5.43 -13.90
C GLY A 45 7.45 -5.15 -13.47
N THR A 46 7.70 -4.47 -12.34
CA THR A 46 9.06 -4.10 -11.89
C THR A 46 10.00 -5.32 -11.82
N LYS A 47 9.53 -6.45 -11.26
CA LYS A 47 10.36 -7.66 -11.13
C LYS A 47 10.60 -8.38 -12.47
N ILE A 48 9.75 -8.14 -13.48
CA ILE A 48 9.98 -8.59 -14.85
C ILE A 48 11.19 -7.84 -15.41
N ILE A 49 11.20 -6.51 -15.32
CA ILE A 49 12.30 -5.65 -15.78
C ILE A 49 13.61 -6.00 -15.07
N LEU A 50 13.61 -6.08 -13.73
CA LEU A 50 14.79 -6.46 -12.95
C LEU A 50 15.39 -7.79 -13.43
N ARG A 51 14.53 -8.77 -13.78
CA ARG A 51 14.93 -10.08 -14.31
C ARG A 51 15.47 -10.01 -15.75
N GLN A 52 15.03 -9.03 -16.54
CA GLN A 52 15.53 -8.76 -17.90
C GLN A 52 16.85 -7.99 -17.89
N VAL A 53 17.16 -7.24 -16.81
CA VAL A 53 18.40 -6.49 -16.66
C VAL A 53 19.59 -7.40 -16.33
N SER A 54 19.58 -8.01 -15.13
CA SER A 54 20.71 -8.80 -14.64
C SER A 54 20.28 -9.79 -13.55
N PRO A 55 20.98 -10.93 -13.41
CA PRO A 55 20.64 -11.95 -12.40
C PRO A 55 20.60 -11.40 -10.96
N GLU A 56 21.51 -10.48 -10.63
CA GLU A 56 21.67 -9.90 -9.30
C GLU A 56 20.66 -8.78 -8.97
N SER A 57 19.91 -8.26 -9.94
CA SER A 57 19.03 -7.10 -9.76
C SER A 57 17.89 -7.36 -8.77
N ILE A 58 17.24 -8.53 -8.81
CA ILE A 58 16.13 -8.83 -7.87
C ILE A 58 16.64 -8.88 -6.41
N PRO A 59 17.70 -9.63 -6.07
CA PRO A 59 18.28 -9.60 -4.72
C PRO A 59 18.67 -8.20 -4.24
N ILE A 60 19.27 -7.37 -5.10
CA ILE A 60 19.63 -5.98 -4.76
C ILE A 60 18.38 -5.15 -4.45
N PHE A 61 17.35 -5.24 -5.29
CA PHE A 61 16.08 -4.55 -5.08
C PHE A 61 15.43 -4.93 -3.76
N ASP A 62 15.28 -6.24 -3.51
CA ASP A 62 14.68 -6.75 -2.27
C ASP A 62 15.53 -6.37 -1.05
N PHE A 63 16.87 -6.31 -1.16
CA PHE A 63 17.75 -5.82 -0.10
C PHE A 63 17.53 -4.34 0.23
N ILE A 64 17.40 -3.47 -0.77
CA ILE A 64 17.11 -2.04 -0.55
C ILE A 64 15.77 -1.86 0.17
N MET A 65 14.74 -2.61 -0.25
CA MET A 65 13.40 -2.54 0.36
C MET A 65 13.40 -3.08 1.80
N GLU A 66 14.04 -4.23 2.05
CA GLU A 66 14.18 -4.81 3.39
C GLU A 66 15.01 -3.89 4.31
N LEU A 67 16.06 -3.25 3.78
CA LEU A 67 16.87 -2.33 4.56
C LEU A 67 16.07 -1.08 4.95
N TYR A 68 15.29 -0.52 4.03
CA TYR A 68 14.35 0.57 4.33
C TYR A 68 13.37 0.18 5.43
N ALA A 69 12.79 -1.03 5.36
CA ALA A 69 11.87 -1.52 6.38
C ALA A 69 12.57 -1.66 7.75
N SER A 70 13.80 -2.16 7.77
CA SER A 70 14.59 -2.34 9.00
C SER A 70 14.90 -1.03 9.73
N CYS A 71 15.09 0.08 9.00
CA CYS A 71 15.37 1.39 9.57
C CYS A 71 14.16 2.34 9.56
N CYS A 72 13.02 1.90 9.01
CA CYS A 72 11.82 2.72 8.80
C CYS A 72 12.11 4.04 8.08
N GLY A 73 13.03 4.02 7.11
CA GLY A 73 13.49 5.21 6.39
C GLY A 73 14.37 6.18 7.20
N ASN A 74 14.71 5.87 8.46
CA ASN A 74 15.64 6.68 9.25
C ASN A 74 17.09 6.27 8.99
N TRP A 75 17.62 6.62 7.82
CA TRP A 75 18.96 6.21 7.40
C TRP A 75 20.09 6.67 8.33
N LYS A 76 19.88 7.78 9.06
CA LYS A 76 20.84 8.29 10.05
C LYS A 76 21.04 7.32 11.22
N SER A 77 20.06 6.47 11.54
CA SER A 77 20.23 5.46 12.58
C SER A 77 21.23 4.37 12.19
N LEU A 78 21.57 4.25 10.90
CA LEU A 78 22.56 3.30 10.42
C LEU A 78 23.99 3.79 10.63
N VAL A 79 24.18 5.08 10.94
CA VAL A 79 25.51 5.70 11.08
C VAL A 79 26.00 5.57 12.53
N GLY A 80 27.23 5.10 12.71
CA GLY A 80 27.88 4.95 14.02
C GLY A 80 27.62 3.61 14.73
N GLU A 81 26.50 2.94 14.43
CA GLU A 81 26.32 1.52 14.77
C GLU A 81 27.20 0.64 13.86
N ASP A 82 27.86 -0.37 14.45
CA ASP A 82 28.68 -1.37 13.74
C ASP A 82 29.79 -0.80 12.83
N GLY A 83 30.17 0.47 13.03
CA GLY A 83 31.24 1.15 12.30
C GLY A 83 30.89 1.57 10.87
N ILE A 84 29.61 1.72 10.52
CA ILE A 84 29.16 2.32 9.25
C ILE A 84 29.32 3.84 9.33
N THR A 85 30.02 4.43 8.35
CA THR A 85 30.25 5.88 8.33
C THR A 85 29.11 6.63 7.63
N SER A 86 29.01 7.94 7.86
CA SER A 86 28.09 8.80 7.11
C SER A 86 28.35 8.76 5.61
N HIS A 87 29.61 8.57 5.20
CA HIS A 87 30.00 8.44 3.80
C HIS A 87 29.46 7.14 3.21
N ASP A 88 29.65 6.00 3.88
CA ASP A 88 29.16 4.69 3.41
C ASP A 88 27.64 4.69 3.22
N CYS A 89 26.92 5.27 4.20
CA CYS A 89 25.48 5.40 4.12
C CYS A 89 25.04 6.27 2.94
N ALA A 90 25.64 7.46 2.76
CA ALA A 90 25.33 8.35 1.65
C ALA A 90 25.66 7.73 0.28
N ALA A 91 26.80 7.02 0.16
CA ALA A 91 27.19 6.31 -1.04
C ALA A 91 26.19 5.21 -1.40
N PHE A 92 25.73 4.44 -0.41
CA PHE A 92 24.70 3.43 -0.61
C PHE A 92 23.35 4.03 -1.02
N LEU A 93 22.91 5.12 -0.38
CA LEU A 93 21.65 5.79 -0.73
C LEU A 93 21.68 6.33 -2.17
N ARG A 94 22.80 6.91 -2.60
CA ARG A 94 22.99 7.35 -3.99
C ARG A 94 22.88 6.19 -4.96
N TYR A 95 23.56 5.08 -4.65
CA TYR A 95 23.47 3.86 -5.45
C TYR A 95 22.04 3.34 -5.51
N ALA A 96 21.36 3.21 -4.37
CA ALA A 96 19.99 2.72 -4.28
C ALA A 96 19.00 3.60 -5.06
N ALA A 97 19.11 4.93 -4.94
CA ALA A 97 18.27 5.85 -5.72
C ALA A 97 18.51 5.72 -7.24
N THR A 98 19.77 5.60 -7.66
CA THR A 98 20.13 5.39 -9.07
C THR A 98 19.64 4.03 -9.59
N PHE A 99 19.83 2.97 -8.80
CA PHE A 99 19.35 1.62 -9.06
C PHE A 99 17.83 1.58 -9.25
N LEU A 100 17.09 2.16 -8.31
CA LEU A 100 15.63 2.18 -8.36
C LEU A 100 15.10 3.00 -9.53
N SER A 101 15.77 4.10 -9.90
CA SER A 101 15.38 4.89 -11.06
C SER A 101 15.61 4.18 -12.41
N ASN A 102 16.57 3.26 -12.48
CA ASN A 102 16.85 2.48 -13.69
C ASN A 102 16.21 1.08 -13.66
N ILE A 103 15.55 0.70 -12.56
CA ILE A 103 15.01 -0.63 -12.32
C ILE A 103 16.08 -1.71 -12.56
N GLY A 104 17.29 -1.47 -12.04
CA GLY A 104 18.44 -2.36 -12.21
C GLY A 104 19.78 -1.66 -12.00
N ASN A 105 20.87 -2.43 -12.00
CA ASN A 105 22.25 -1.95 -11.79
C ASN A 105 23.00 -1.54 -13.07
N TYR A 106 22.24 -1.32 -14.15
CA TYR A 106 22.72 -0.83 -15.44
C TYR A 106 21.90 0.39 -15.82
N TYR A 107 22.53 1.40 -16.42
CA TYR A 107 21.79 2.56 -16.89
C TYR A 107 20.87 2.18 -18.05
N GLY A 108 19.60 2.59 -18.01
CA GLY A 108 18.64 2.33 -19.10
C GLY A 108 19.00 3.02 -20.43
N SER A 109 19.85 4.05 -20.39
CA SER A 109 20.49 4.64 -21.56
C SER A 109 21.99 4.28 -21.55
N GLY A 110 22.51 3.74 -22.65
CA GLY A 110 23.93 3.41 -22.80
C GLY A 110 24.39 2.13 -22.12
N ASP A 111 23.50 1.40 -21.43
CA ASP A 111 23.69 0.03 -20.91
C ASP A 111 24.98 -0.22 -20.12
N GLN A 112 25.53 0.82 -19.48
CA GLN A 112 26.73 0.74 -18.67
C GLN A 112 26.37 0.33 -17.24
N LYS A 113 27.13 -0.61 -16.66
CA LYS A 113 27.02 -0.97 -15.24
C LYS A 113 27.39 0.22 -14.36
N PHE A 114 26.76 0.36 -13.20
CA PHE A 114 27.25 1.23 -12.15
C PHE A 114 27.31 0.49 -10.82
N VAL A 115 28.30 0.84 -9.98
CA VAL A 115 28.59 0.16 -8.72
C VAL A 115 28.58 1.17 -7.57
N PRO A 116 28.19 0.77 -6.34
CA PRO A 116 28.20 1.70 -5.21
C PRO A 116 29.62 2.21 -4.92
N ASP A 117 29.72 3.49 -4.55
CA ASP A 117 30.97 4.18 -4.19
C ASP A 117 31.44 3.72 -2.79
N LEU A 118 31.81 2.44 -2.70
CA LEU A 118 32.26 1.77 -1.50
C LEU A 118 33.63 1.14 -1.75
N SER A 119 34.56 1.35 -0.82
CA SER A 119 35.93 0.82 -0.92
C SER A 119 36.01 -0.71 -0.77
N SER A 120 35.00 -1.32 -0.14
CA SER A 120 34.92 -2.77 0.08
C SER A 120 33.46 -3.22 0.26
N LEU A 121 33.23 -4.54 0.33
CA LEU A 121 31.92 -5.11 0.67
C LEU A 121 31.59 -5.01 2.16
N GLU A 122 32.53 -4.62 3.02
CA GLU A 122 32.33 -4.61 4.48
C GLU A 122 31.15 -3.74 4.94
N PRO A 123 30.93 -2.51 4.41
CA PRO A 123 29.74 -1.74 4.75
C PRO A 123 28.44 -2.46 4.38
N LEU A 124 28.35 -3.08 3.21
CA LEU A 124 27.17 -3.84 2.78
C LEU A 124 26.95 -5.08 3.65
N LYS A 125 28.01 -5.78 4.02
CA LYS A 125 27.96 -6.94 4.92
C LYS A 125 27.46 -6.57 6.31
N ARG A 126 27.86 -5.40 6.82
CA ARG A 126 27.37 -4.86 8.10
C ARG A 126 25.90 -4.46 8.02
N LEU A 127 25.49 -3.77 6.96
CA LEU A 127 24.07 -3.52 6.69
C LEU A 127 23.29 -4.85 6.64
N ALA A 128 23.87 -5.87 6.01
CA ALA A 128 23.25 -7.19 5.91
C ALA A 128 23.08 -7.88 7.27
N SER A 129 24.00 -7.67 8.22
CA SER A 129 23.92 -8.34 9.54
C SER A 129 22.72 -7.93 10.41
N ARG A 130 21.94 -6.92 10.01
CA ARG A 130 20.82 -6.39 10.79
C ARG A 130 19.56 -7.27 10.78
N SER A 131 19.38 -8.12 9.78
CA SER A 131 18.31 -9.13 9.79
C SER A 131 18.74 -10.41 9.07
N PRO A 132 18.22 -11.60 9.45
CA PRO A 132 18.51 -12.84 8.74
C PRO A 132 18.14 -12.76 7.25
N ARG A 133 17.05 -12.05 6.93
CA ARG A 133 16.61 -11.84 5.55
C ARG A 133 17.60 -11.01 4.75
N LEU A 134 18.15 -9.94 5.34
CA LEU A 134 19.18 -9.13 4.69
C LEU A 134 20.46 -9.93 4.42
N GLN A 135 20.85 -10.85 5.31
CA GLN A 135 21.99 -11.74 5.10
C GLN A 135 21.76 -12.70 3.93
N GLU A 136 20.58 -13.31 3.85
CA GLU A 136 20.18 -14.18 2.74
C GLU A 136 20.22 -13.43 1.40
N LEU A 137 19.61 -12.24 1.34
CA LEU A 137 19.59 -11.40 0.15
C LEU A 137 21.00 -10.95 -0.28
N TYR A 138 21.84 -10.58 0.70
CA TYR A 138 23.23 -10.18 0.45
C TYR A 138 24.04 -11.27 -0.24
N VAL A 139 23.89 -12.55 0.16
CA VAL A 139 24.57 -13.68 -0.50
C VAL A 139 24.23 -13.76 -1.99
N GLY A 140 23.01 -13.36 -2.38
CA GLY A 140 22.55 -13.40 -3.77
C GLY A 140 23.20 -12.38 -4.71
N PHE A 141 23.86 -11.34 -4.20
CA PHE A 141 24.49 -10.31 -5.05
C PHE A 141 25.90 -9.87 -4.62
N ALA A 142 26.41 -10.33 -3.48
CA ALA A 142 27.67 -9.85 -2.90
C ALA A 142 28.86 -9.94 -3.85
N ASN A 143 28.92 -11.00 -4.66
CA ASN A 143 30.01 -11.20 -5.61
C ASN A 143 29.90 -10.29 -6.85
N ASP A 144 28.70 -9.78 -7.15
CA ASP A 144 28.38 -9.14 -8.42
C ASP A 144 28.22 -7.61 -8.32
N ILE A 145 27.80 -7.10 -7.17
CA ILE A 145 27.49 -5.66 -7.01
C ILE A 145 28.71 -4.74 -7.17
N LEU A 146 29.92 -5.21 -6.82
CA LEU A 146 31.19 -4.50 -7.02
C LEU A 146 32.03 -5.09 -8.18
N SER A 147 31.52 -6.09 -8.91
CA SER A 147 32.30 -6.74 -9.97
C SER A 147 32.29 -5.91 -11.26
N THR A 148 33.47 -5.78 -11.85
CA THR A 148 33.70 -5.24 -13.18
C THR A 148 34.89 -6.02 -13.76
N PRO A 149 34.74 -6.83 -14.83
CA PRO A 149 33.55 -7.07 -15.67
C PRO A 149 32.41 -7.86 -15.00
N PRO A 150 31.20 -7.96 -15.61
CA PRO A 150 30.79 -7.35 -16.89
C PRO A 150 30.60 -5.82 -16.78
N PHE A 151 30.96 -5.09 -17.83
CA PHE A 151 30.94 -3.62 -17.87
C PHE A 151 29.67 -3.04 -18.49
N SER A 152 29.05 -3.77 -19.41
CA SER A 152 27.84 -3.34 -20.12
C SER A 152 26.87 -4.50 -20.36
N LEU A 153 25.66 -4.18 -20.82
CA LEU A 153 24.79 -5.19 -21.42
C LEU A 153 25.22 -5.49 -22.86
N GLY A 154 24.98 -6.71 -23.30
CA GLY A 154 25.42 -7.24 -24.60
C GLY A 154 25.27 -8.76 -24.66
N TYR A 155 25.69 -9.40 -25.77
CA TYR A 155 25.75 -10.86 -25.81
C TYR A 155 26.59 -11.40 -24.64
N PRO A 156 26.18 -12.50 -23.97
CA PRO A 156 26.92 -13.05 -22.85
C PRO A 156 28.38 -13.37 -23.21
N GLY A 157 29.32 -12.79 -22.45
CA GLY A 157 30.75 -12.92 -22.71
C GLY A 157 31.61 -12.46 -21.54
N GLY A 158 32.91 -12.28 -21.76
CA GLY A 158 33.84 -11.86 -20.69
C GLY A 158 33.67 -10.41 -20.25
N THR A 159 33.04 -9.56 -21.07
CA THR A 159 32.92 -8.10 -20.85
C THR A 159 31.48 -7.63 -20.76
N SER A 160 30.51 -8.44 -21.19
CA SER A 160 29.09 -8.11 -21.29
C SER A 160 28.21 -9.25 -20.81
N GLN A 161 26.98 -8.91 -20.39
CA GLN A 161 25.96 -9.89 -20.01
C GLN A 161 24.59 -9.50 -20.57
N SER A 162 23.66 -10.46 -20.62
CA SER A 162 22.26 -10.19 -20.95
C SER A 162 21.37 -11.25 -20.31
N ALA A 163 20.34 -10.81 -19.58
CA ALA A 163 19.40 -11.71 -18.94
C ALA A 163 18.23 -12.15 -19.85
N TYR A 164 18.24 -11.72 -21.13
CA TYR A 164 17.45 -12.33 -22.20
C TYR A 164 17.99 -13.70 -22.61
N TYR A 165 19.25 -13.99 -22.28
CA TYR A 165 19.93 -15.25 -22.52
C TYR A 165 20.37 -15.92 -21.21
N PRO A 166 19.43 -16.31 -20.33
CA PRO A 166 19.76 -16.85 -19.02
C PRO A 166 20.47 -18.20 -19.11
N GLY A 167 21.30 -18.49 -18.11
CA GLY A 167 21.97 -19.79 -17.96
C GLY A 167 23.49 -19.66 -17.83
N HIS A 168 24.15 -20.80 -17.63
CA HIS A 168 25.61 -20.88 -17.47
C HIS A 168 26.35 -21.17 -18.79
N CYS A 169 25.63 -21.54 -19.84
CA CYS A 169 26.20 -21.81 -21.15
C CYS A 169 26.05 -20.56 -22.03
N ASN A 170 27.16 -20.01 -22.51
CA ASN A 170 27.11 -18.89 -23.44
C ASN A 170 26.42 -19.33 -24.73
N ILE A 171 25.34 -18.64 -25.06
CA ILE A 171 24.71 -18.66 -26.37
C ILE A 171 25.43 -17.68 -27.28
N ILE A 172 25.58 -18.04 -28.56
CA ILE A 172 26.23 -17.19 -29.56
C ILE A 172 25.20 -16.59 -30.53
N HIS A 173 25.60 -15.53 -31.22
CA HIS A 173 24.79 -14.84 -32.22
C HIS A 173 24.10 -15.80 -33.21
N ASP A 174 24.86 -16.71 -33.82
CA ASP A 174 24.34 -17.62 -34.85
C ASP A 174 23.27 -18.58 -34.32
N GLU A 175 23.36 -18.98 -33.05
CA GLU A 175 22.33 -19.81 -32.40
C GLU A 175 21.04 -19.01 -32.19
N VAL A 176 21.15 -17.76 -31.74
CA VAL A 176 20.01 -16.86 -31.55
C VAL A 176 19.32 -16.58 -32.89
N GLU A 177 20.09 -16.27 -33.93
CA GLU A 177 19.59 -16.03 -35.30
C GLU A 177 18.81 -17.26 -35.82
N ALA A 178 19.37 -18.47 -35.67
CA ALA A 178 18.73 -19.70 -36.11
C ALA A 178 17.41 -19.98 -35.36
N ILE A 179 17.37 -19.72 -34.05
CA ILE A 179 16.16 -19.86 -33.24
C ILE A 179 15.13 -18.82 -33.67
N SER A 180 15.52 -17.55 -33.80
CA SER A 180 14.64 -16.45 -34.23
C SER A 180 13.99 -16.75 -35.59
N HIS A 181 14.77 -17.23 -36.57
CA HIS A 181 14.24 -17.63 -37.87
C HIS A 181 13.23 -18.78 -37.76
N THR A 182 13.52 -19.76 -36.90
CA THR A 182 12.62 -20.91 -36.71
C THR A 182 11.32 -20.51 -36.01
N LEU A 183 11.39 -19.62 -35.02
CA LEU A 183 10.21 -19.04 -34.36
C LEU A 183 9.33 -18.27 -35.36
N GLN A 184 9.96 -17.49 -36.26
CA GLN A 184 9.25 -16.76 -37.31
C GLN A 184 8.49 -17.69 -38.27
N GLU A 185 9.10 -18.80 -38.71
CA GLU A 185 8.42 -19.80 -39.56
C GLU A 185 7.21 -20.44 -38.86
N LEU A 186 7.29 -20.58 -37.54
CA LEU A 186 6.21 -21.12 -36.70
C LEU A 186 5.17 -20.05 -36.28
N SER A 187 5.33 -18.80 -36.74
CA SER A 187 4.49 -17.66 -36.34
C SER A 187 4.48 -17.42 -34.83
N ILE A 188 5.60 -17.71 -34.16
CA ILE A 188 5.85 -17.39 -32.76
C ILE A 188 6.68 -16.11 -32.73
N PHE A 189 6.10 -15.05 -32.18
CA PHE A 189 6.72 -13.74 -32.11
C PHE A 189 7.69 -13.65 -30.91
N PRO A 190 8.92 -13.09 -31.08
CA PRO A 190 9.97 -13.14 -30.05
C PRO A 190 9.82 -12.13 -28.90
N GLU A 191 8.96 -11.12 -29.01
CA GLU A 191 8.92 -9.92 -28.16
C GLU A 191 8.79 -10.27 -26.67
N ASN A 192 7.99 -11.28 -26.31
CA ASN A 192 7.75 -11.72 -24.93
C ASN A 192 8.52 -13.00 -24.55
N THR A 193 9.71 -13.21 -25.13
CA THR A 193 10.50 -14.44 -24.94
C THR A 193 11.92 -14.21 -24.41
N ARG A 194 12.50 -15.24 -23.80
CA ARG A 194 13.93 -15.36 -23.45
C ARG A 194 14.48 -16.71 -23.90
N ILE A 195 15.79 -16.87 -24.06
CA ILE A 195 16.39 -18.15 -24.49
C ILE A 195 17.39 -18.66 -23.48
N SER A 196 17.13 -19.85 -22.93
CA SER A 196 18.11 -20.59 -22.14
C SER A 196 18.79 -21.64 -22.99
N LYS A 197 20.12 -21.78 -22.83
CA LYS A 197 20.92 -22.84 -23.45
C LYS A 197 21.39 -23.83 -22.40
N THR A 198 21.20 -25.11 -22.68
CA THR A 198 21.74 -26.22 -21.89
C THR A 198 22.49 -27.19 -22.79
N ILE A 199 23.46 -27.93 -22.25
CA ILE A 199 24.19 -28.96 -23.00
C ILE A 199 23.83 -30.32 -22.40
N LEU A 200 23.10 -31.12 -23.17
CA LEU A 200 22.69 -32.48 -22.78
C LEU A 200 23.47 -33.49 -23.62
N ALA A 201 24.28 -34.33 -22.98
CA ALA A 201 25.08 -35.37 -23.63
C ALA A 201 25.95 -34.88 -24.81
N GLY A 202 26.45 -33.64 -24.75
CA GLY A 202 27.30 -33.03 -25.78
C GLY A 202 26.53 -32.32 -26.91
N THR A 203 25.19 -32.33 -26.87
CA THR A 203 24.34 -31.64 -27.84
C THR A 203 23.68 -30.42 -27.17
N PRO A 204 23.68 -29.24 -27.82
CA PRO A 204 22.98 -28.08 -27.29
C PRO A 204 21.46 -28.28 -27.39
N SER A 205 20.77 -27.93 -26.31
CA SER A 205 19.32 -27.89 -26.20
C SER A 205 18.90 -26.49 -25.75
N PHE A 206 17.89 -25.93 -26.42
CA PHE A 206 17.45 -24.56 -26.22
C PHE A 206 16.03 -24.53 -25.67
N SER A 207 15.79 -23.72 -24.65
CA SER A 207 14.46 -23.45 -24.11
C SER A 207 14.09 -22.00 -24.40
N VAL A 208 13.07 -21.79 -25.24
CA VAL A 208 12.45 -20.50 -25.48
C VAL A 208 11.41 -20.27 -24.39
N LEU A 209 11.74 -19.45 -23.41
CA LEU A 209 10.89 -19.12 -22.27
C LEU A 209 9.89 -18.04 -22.71
N GLN A 210 8.60 -18.36 -22.74
CA GLN A 210 7.52 -17.45 -23.10
C GLN A 210 6.84 -16.92 -21.85
N ALA A 211 6.67 -15.59 -21.79
CA ALA A 211 6.03 -14.93 -20.66
C ALA A 211 4.52 -15.19 -20.64
N SER A 212 4.03 -15.85 -19.57
CA SER A 212 2.62 -16.19 -19.40
C SER A 212 2.29 -16.55 -17.95
N THR A 213 1.02 -16.44 -17.55
CA THR A 213 0.56 -17.01 -16.27
C THR A 213 0.27 -18.50 -16.34
N GLU A 214 -0.08 -19.00 -17.53
CA GLU A 214 -0.24 -20.43 -17.82
C GLU A 214 1.13 -21.11 -17.81
N ILE A 215 1.20 -22.31 -17.22
CA ILE A 215 2.43 -23.09 -17.09
C ILE A 215 2.22 -24.43 -17.80
N GLY A 216 3.14 -24.79 -18.71
CA GLY A 216 3.29 -26.17 -19.18
C GLY A 216 2.22 -26.69 -20.14
N ILE A 217 1.45 -25.81 -20.79
CA ILE A 217 0.34 -26.23 -21.68
C ILE A 217 0.82 -26.65 -23.08
N SER A 218 2.05 -26.30 -23.49
CA SER A 218 2.55 -26.70 -24.82
C SER A 218 4.06 -26.72 -24.96
N SER A 219 4.69 -27.86 -24.62
CA SER A 219 6.06 -28.14 -25.04
C SER A 219 6.06 -28.52 -26.53
N TYR A 220 6.08 -27.51 -27.41
CA TYR A 220 6.35 -27.73 -28.82
C TYR A 220 7.86 -27.90 -28.98
N GLU A 221 8.27 -29.11 -29.36
CA GLU A 221 9.64 -29.37 -29.78
C GLU A 221 9.76 -29.13 -31.28
N PHE A 222 10.76 -28.38 -31.69
CA PHE A 222 11.12 -28.24 -33.09
C PHE A 222 12.63 -28.31 -33.27
N LEU A 223 13.03 -28.78 -34.46
CA LEU A 223 14.43 -28.95 -34.83
C LEU A 223 14.94 -27.71 -35.55
N LEU A 224 16.17 -27.29 -35.24
CA LEU A 224 16.84 -26.25 -36.02
C LEU A 224 17.15 -26.81 -37.42
N LYS A 225 16.63 -26.16 -38.48
CA LYS A 225 16.84 -26.62 -39.86
C LYS A 225 18.32 -26.67 -40.27
N GLN A 226 19.16 -25.86 -39.63
CA GLN A 226 20.60 -25.77 -39.91
C GLN A 226 21.43 -26.83 -39.13
N ASP A 227 20.88 -27.39 -38.05
CA ASP A 227 21.50 -28.48 -37.26
C ASP A 227 20.43 -29.41 -36.66
N ILE A 228 20.27 -30.58 -37.30
CA ILE A 228 19.22 -31.57 -37.01
C ILE A 228 19.41 -32.26 -35.63
N LYS A 229 20.51 -31.99 -34.92
CA LYS A 229 20.75 -32.54 -33.57
C LYS A 229 20.22 -31.65 -32.45
N SER A 230 20.11 -30.36 -32.69
CA SER A 230 19.77 -29.37 -31.68
C SER A 230 18.25 -29.26 -31.52
N VAL A 231 17.76 -29.46 -30.29
CA VAL A 231 16.33 -29.41 -29.96
C VAL A 231 15.99 -28.04 -29.38
N VAL A 232 14.92 -27.42 -29.87
CA VAL A 232 14.35 -26.19 -29.31
C VAL A 232 13.00 -26.52 -28.71
N GLN A 233 12.79 -26.10 -27.46
CA GLN A 233 11.53 -26.28 -26.73
C GLN A 233 10.92 -24.92 -26.39
N LEU A 234 9.66 -24.70 -26.74
CA LEU A 234 8.89 -23.57 -26.22
C LEU A 234 8.36 -23.90 -24.81
N VAL A 235 8.61 -23.02 -23.85
CA VAL A 235 8.25 -23.21 -22.44
C VAL A 235 7.44 -22.01 -21.96
N SER A 236 6.15 -22.22 -21.70
CA SER A 236 5.28 -21.20 -21.09
C SER A 236 5.47 -21.10 -19.58
N GLY A 237 5.18 -19.93 -19.02
CA GLY A 237 5.20 -19.67 -17.57
C GLY A 237 6.30 -18.73 -17.10
N ASP A 238 7.05 -18.11 -18.02
CA ASP A 238 8.04 -17.11 -17.61
C ASP A 238 7.32 -15.91 -16.98
N HIS A 239 7.89 -15.36 -15.91
CA HIS A 239 7.30 -14.24 -15.15
C HIS A 239 5.88 -14.48 -14.58
N CYS A 240 5.48 -15.74 -14.38
CA CYS A 240 4.08 -16.07 -14.05
C CYS A 240 3.52 -15.37 -12.81
N ASP A 241 4.29 -15.23 -11.73
CA ASP A 241 3.82 -14.61 -10.48
C ASP A 241 3.60 -13.10 -10.62
N GLU A 242 4.47 -12.42 -11.37
CA GLU A 242 4.29 -11.00 -11.68
C GLU A 242 3.10 -10.79 -12.62
N LEU A 243 3.00 -11.59 -13.68
CA LEU A 243 1.89 -11.51 -14.65
C LEU A 243 0.53 -11.80 -14.00
N ARG A 244 0.44 -12.69 -13.00
CA ARG A 244 -0.81 -12.89 -12.23
C ARG A 244 -1.24 -11.63 -11.48
N GLN A 245 -0.30 -10.92 -10.86
CA GLN A 245 -0.60 -9.67 -10.16
C GLN A 245 -1.01 -8.56 -11.14
N ILE A 246 -0.37 -8.50 -12.30
CA ILE A 246 -0.73 -7.61 -13.41
C ILE A 246 -2.17 -7.91 -13.85
N CYS A 247 -2.49 -9.16 -14.19
CA CYS A 247 -3.84 -9.57 -14.60
C CYS A 247 -4.90 -9.27 -13.53
N THR A 248 -4.57 -9.47 -12.25
CA THR A 248 -5.46 -9.15 -11.12
C THR A 248 -5.77 -7.64 -11.09
N SER A 249 -4.74 -6.81 -11.20
CA SER A 249 -4.89 -5.35 -11.20
C SER A 249 -5.65 -4.85 -12.45
N LEU A 250 -5.39 -5.42 -13.62
CA LEU A 250 -6.14 -5.12 -14.84
C LEU A 250 -7.60 -5.55 -14.75
N THR A 251 -7.89 -6.67 -14.09
CA THR A 251 -9.26 -7.14 -13.84
C THR A 251 -10.02 -6.16 -12.93
N GLU A 252 -9.36 -5.58 -11.93
CA GLU A 252 -9.94 -4.50 -11.14
C GLU A 252 -10.14 -3.22 -11.97
N ALA A 253 -9.19 -2.87 -12.83
CA ALA A 253 -9.31 -1.72 -13.73
C ALA A 253 -10.51 -1.84 -14.69
N LEU A 254 -10.85 -3.06 -15.16
CA LEU A 254 -12.01 -3.32 -16.04
C LEU A 254 -13.34 -2.81 -15.47
N LYS A 255 -13.48 -2.72 -14.14
CA LYS A 255 -14.69 -2.23 -13.48
C LYS A 255 -14.91 -0.73 -13.69
N TYR A 256 -13.85 -0.01 -14.05
CA TYR A 256 -13.83 1.46 -14.08
C TYR A 256 -13.53 2.05 -15.47
N THR A 257 -13.27 1.21 -16.48
CA THR A 257 -13.00 1.62 -17.87
C THR A 257 -14.04 2.60 -18.37
N ALA A 258 -13.64 3.67 -19.07
CA ALA A 258 -14.53 4.74 -19.49
C ALA A 258 -15.54 4.30 -20.57
N ASN A 259 -15.15 3.36 -21.44
CA ASN A 259 -15.92 2.92 -22.60
C ASN A 259 -15.66 1.44 -22.96
N ASP A 260 -16.42 0.93 -23.93
CA ASP A 260 -16.30 -0.48 -24.38
C ASP A 260 -14.97 -0.78 -25.08
N THR A 261 -14.35 0.21 -25.71
CA THR A 261 -13.03 0.06 -26.34
C THR A 261 -11.96 -0.23 -25.28
N GLN A 262 -11.95 0.54 -24.19
CA GLN A 262 -11.09 0.31 -23.03
C GLN A 262 -11.33 -1.05 -22.40
N LYS A 263 -12.61 -1.40 -22.22
CA LYS A 263 -12.97 -2.72 -21.70
C LYS A 263 -12.41 -3.84 -22.59
N LEU A 264 -12.48 -3.68 -23.91
CA LEU A 264 -12.00 -4.69 -24.85
C LEU A 264 -10.47 -4.82 -24.85
N PHE A 265 -9.72 -3.72 -24.99
CA PHE A 265 -8.26 -3.83 -25.06
C PHE A 265 -7.65 -4.28 -23.73
N VAL A 266 -8.19 -3.85 -22.59
CA VAL A 266 -7.74 -4.34 -21.27
C VAL A 266 -8.02 -5.84 -21.13
N SER A 267 -9.16 -6.33 -21.64
CA SER A 267 -9.43 -7.79 -21.65
C SER A 267 -8.43 -8.54 -22.52
N GLN A 268 -8.04 -7.97 -23.67
CA GLN A 268 -7.04 -8.56 -24.56
C GLN A 268 -5.62 -8.51 -23.99
N TYR A 269 -5.26 -7.49 -23.19
CA TYR A 269 -4.03 -7.51 -22.38
C TYR A 269 -4.02 -8.69 -21.41
N ILE A 270 -5.13 -8.88 -20.67
CA ILE A 270 -5.26 -10.00 -19.73
C ILE A 270 -5.12 -11.33 -20.48
N GLU A 271 -5.76 -11.51 -21.64
CA GLU A 271 -5.62 -12.71 -22.46
C GLU A 271 -4.17 -12.94 -22.91
N SER A 272 -3.50 -11.88 -23.37
CA SER A 272 -2.11 -11.95 -23.79
C SER A 272 -1.18 -12.36 -22.64
N PHE A 273 -1.29 -11.73 -21.48
CA PHE A 273 -0.49 -12.07 -20.31
C PHE A 273 -0.86 -13.43 -19.71
N HIS A 274 -2.11 -13.86 -19.88
CA HIS A 274 -2.55 -15.16 -19.42
C HIS A 274 -1.89 -16.28 -20.22
N THR A 275 -2.01 -16.20 -21.56
CA THR A 275 -1.66 -17.25 -22.53
C THR A 275 -0.25 -17.12 -23.12
N GLY A 276 0.36 -15.93 -23.06
CA GLY A 276 1.57 -15.57 -23.79
C GLY A 276 1.35 -15.20 -25.26
N SER A 277 0.10 -15.08 -25.72
CA SER A 277 -0.23 -14.79 -27.12
C SER A 277 0.06 -13.35 -27.50
N LEU A 278 1.05 -13.14 -28.38
CA LEU A 278 1.31 -11.85 -29.01
C LEU A 278 0.30 -11.50 -30.11
N HIS A 279 -0.50 -12.46 -30.58
CA HIS A 279 -1.66 -12.14 -31.42
C HIS A 279 -2.71 -11.37 -30.61
N ALA A 280 -3.04 -11.84 -29.40
CA ALA A 280 -3.96 -11.14 -28.50
C ALA A 280 -3.40 -9.77 -28.09
N TYR A 281 -2.08 -9.68 -27.89
CA TYR A 281 -1.42 -8.39 -27.65
C TYR A 281 -1.61 -7.44 -28.85
N ARG A 282 -1.34 -7.86 -30.08
CA ARG A 282 -1.52 -7.00 -31.25
C ARG A 282 -2.98 -6.63 -31.48
N ASP A 283 -3.92 -7.52 -31.15
CA ASP A 283 -5.36 -7.21 -31.17
C ASP A 283 -5.72 -6.13 -30.13
N SER A 284 -5.10 -6.18 -28.95
CA SER A 284 -5.23 -5.13 -27.94
C SER A 284 -4.71 -3.78 -28.44
N GLN A 285 -3.55 -3.75 -29.12
CA GLN A 285 -3.00 -2.52 -29.69
C GLN A 285 -3.93 -1.94 -30.78
N ARG A 286 -4.42 -2.78 -31.70
CA ARG A 286 -5.40 -2.34 -32.72
C ARG A 286 -6.69 -1.79 -32.12
N THR A 287 -7.09 -2.31 -30.97
CA THR A 287 -8.28 -1.83 -30.25
C THR A 287 -7.99 -0.54 -29.49
N TRP A 288 -6.87 -0.48 -28.79
CA TRP A 288 -6.40 0.67 -28.01
C TRP A 288 -6.31 1.94 -28.88
N VAL A 289 -5.76 1.82 -30.08
CA VAL A 289 -5.62 2.94 -31.05
C VAL A 289 -6.96 3.54 -31.48
N ARG A 290 -8.06 2.77 -31.32
CA ARG A 290 -9.42 3.26 -31.61
C ARG A 290 -10.03 4.01 -30.43
N ASP A 291 -9.45 3.94 -29.23
CA ASP A 291 -9.85 4.72 -28.06
C ASP A 291 -9.33 6.16 -28.21
N LYS A 292 -10.08 7.00 -28.90
CA LYS A 292 -9.64 8.35 -29.26
C LYS A 292 -9.75 9.31 -28.06
N ALA A 293 -8.63 9.94 -27.72
CA ALA A 293 -8.50 10.98 -26.69
C ALA A 293 -9.00 10.55 -25.29
N PRO A 294 -8.47 9.46 -24.72
CA PRO A 294 -8.83 9.05 -23.38
C PRO A 294 -8.31 10.05 -22.35
N VAL A 295 -9.04 10.20 -21.23
CA VAL A 295 -8.59 11.01 -20.10
C VAL A 295 -7.38 10.36 -19.42
N ILE A 296 -7.42 9.04 -19.29
CA ILE A 296 -6.33 8.22 -18.76
C ILE A 296 -5.78 7.39 -19.91
N GLU A 297 -4.55 7.68 -20.31
CA GLU A 297 -3.83 6.96 -21.34
C GLU A 297 -2.87 5.94 -20.73
N ASN A 298 -2.50 4.91 -21.47
CA ASN A 298 -1.61 3.87 -20.99
C ASN A 298 -0.77 3.21 -22.09
N ILE A 299 0.39 2.69 -21.69
CA ILE A 299 1.18 1.73 -22.46
C ILE A 299 1.53 0.59 -21.51
N MET A 300 1.35 -0.67 -21.93
CA MET A 300 1.61 -1.80 -21.05
C MET A 300 1.92 -3.07 -21.83
N GLY A 301 3.04 -3.72 -21.54
CA GLY A 301 3.42 -5.00 -22.14
C GLY A 301 4.90 -5.11 -22.42
N PHE A 302 5.27 -6.05 -23.30
CA PHE A 302 6.63 -6.17 -23.83
C PHE A 302 6.72 -5.33 -25.10
N VAL A 303 7.27 -4.12 -25.00
CA VAL A 303 7.15 -3.09 -26.05
C VAL A 303 8.46 -2.88 -26.79
N GLU A 304 9.52 -2.45 -26.08
CA GLU A 304 10.74 -1.96 -26.73
C GLU A 304 11.90 -2.96 -26.70
N PRO A 305 12.52 -3.31 -27.84
CA PRO A 305 13.58 -4.31 -27.91
C PRO A 305 15.01 -3.79 -27.70
N TYR A 306 15.18 -2.54 -27.25
CA TYR A 306 16.48 -1.85 -27.25
C TYR A 306 17.59 -2.55 -26.44
N ARG A 307 17.24 -3.26 -25.37
CA ARG A 307 18.20 -3.90 -24.44
C ARG A 307 18.50 -5.35 -24.77
N ASP A 308 17.74 -5.97 -25.68
CA ASP A 308 18.14 -7.25 -26.25
C ASP A 308 19.30 -6.98 -27.23
N PRO A 309 20.50 -7.57 -27.03
CA PRO A 309 21.60 -7.38 -27.97
C PRO A 309 21.32 -7.93 -29.37
N HIS A 310 20.28 -8.75 -29.55
CA HIS A 310 19.79 -9.18 -30.86
C HIS A 310 18.69 -8.26 -31.42
N GLY A 311 18.07 -7.43 -30.59
CA GLY A 311 17.07 -6.43 -30.98
C GLY A 311 15.70 -6.98 -31.36
N THR A 312 15.31 -8.16 -30.87
CA THR A 312 13.98 -8.74 -31.16
C THR A 312 13.12 -9.06 -29.95
N ARG A 313 13.73 -9.19 -28.76
CA ARG A 313 13.01 -9.39 -27.48
C ARG A 313 12.80 -8.06 -26.79
N ALA A 314 11.58 -7.82 -26.33
CA ALA A 314 11.20 -6.55 -25.76
C ALA A 314 11.28 -6.55 -24.23
N GLU A 315 11.66 -5.39 -23.68
CA GLU A 315 11.58 -5.12 -22.25
C GLU A 315 10.12 -4.90 -21.87
N PHE A 316 9.73 -5.34 -20.67
CA PHE A 316 8.41 -5.01 -20.14
C PHE A 316 8.36 -3.55 -19.74
N GLU A 317 7.29 -2.85 -20.10
CA GLU A 317 7.03 -1.50 -19.64
C GLU A 317 5.56 -1.29 -19.26
N GLY A 318 5.35 -0.25 -18.47
CA GLY A 318 4.04 0.16 -17.99
C GLY A 318 4.04 1.66 -17.72
N LEU A 319 3.20 2.40 -18.45
CA LEU A 319 2.98 3.82 -18.30
C LEU A 319 1.49 4.08 -18.12
N VAL A 320 1.15 4.97 -17.20
CA VAL A 320 -0.20 5.52 -17.06
C VAL A 320 -0.08 7.03 -17.03
N ALA A 321 -0.77 7.70 -17.94
CA ALA A 321 -0.70 9.14 -18.13
C ALA A 321 -2.09 9.77 -18.04
N ILE A 322 -2.14 11.05 -17.67
CA ILE A 322 -3.36 11.85 -17.69
C ILE A 322 -3.23 12.84 -18.83
N SER A 323 -4.20 12.87 -19.75
CA SER A 323 -4.14 13.76 -20.91
C SER A 323 -4.29 15.22 -20.49
N ASP A 324 -3.47 16.09 -21.11
CA ASP A 324 -3.64 17.55 -20.99
C ASP A 324 -4.61 18.02 -22.08
N SER A 325 -5.73 18.61 -21.65
CA SER A 325 -6.81 19.01 -22.56
C SER A 325 -6.44 20.16 -23.50
N GLU A 326 -5.53 21.06 -23.12
CA GLU A 326 -5.10 22.18 -23.98
C GLU A 326 -4.07 21.69 -25.00
N GLU A 327 -3.13 20.85 -24.56
CA GLU A 327 -2.15 20.21 -25.43
C GLU A 327 -2.83 19.33 -26.49
N THR A 328 -3.78 18.49 -26.05
CA THR A 328 -4.56 17.61 -26.94
C THR A 328 -5.30 18.40 -28.02
N LYS A 329 -5.80 19.61 -27.72
CA LYS A 329 -6.43 20.48 -28.72
C LYS A 329 -5.43 20.99 -29.76
N ALA A 330 -4.23 21.37 -29.34
CA ALA A 330 -3.18 21.83 -30.24
C ALA A 330 -2.73 20.69 -31.18
N LEU A 331 -2.48 19.50 -30.64
CA LEU A 331 -2.15 18.30 -31.41
C LEU A 331 -3.26 17.91 -32.38
N LYS A 332 -4.53 18.00 -31.95
CA LYS A 332 -5.68 17.76 -32.84
C LYS A 332 -5.70 18.73 -34.02
N ARG A 333 -5.41 20.03 -33.81
CA ARG A 333 -5.30 20.99 -34.91
C ARG A 333 -4.18 20.62 -35.89
N LEU A 334 -3.04 20.13 -35.39
CA LEU A 334 -1.95 19.65 -36.24
C LEU A 334 -2.40 18.44 -37.06
N VAL A 335 -3.05 17.44 -36.44
CA VAL A 335 -3.58 16.25 -37.12
C VAL A 335 -4.61 16.62 -38.18
N ASP A 336 -5.56 17.50 -37.86
CA ASP A 336 -6.59 17.96 -38.81
C ASP A 336 -5.97 18.69 -40.03
N ASN A 337 -4.74 19.21 -39.90
CA ASN A 337 -3.99 19.88 -40.97
C ASN A 337 -2.81 19.06 -41.50
N SER A 338 -2.58 17.82 -41.04
CA SER A 338 -1.35 17.07 -41.30
C SER A 338 -1.11 16.83 -42.78
N ALA A 339 -2.16 16.54 -43.56
CA ALA A 339 -2.07 16.32 -45.00
C ALA A 339 -1.42 17.50 -45.73
N LYS A 340 -1.59 18.73 -45.22
CA LYS A 340 -0.97 19.93 -45.78
C LYS A 340 0.55 19.94 -45.57
N PHE A 341 1.01 19.59 -44.37
CA PHE A 341 2.42 19.59 -44.02
C PHE A 341 3.14 18.37 -44.58
N ILE A 342 2.47 17.22 -44.65
CA ILE A 342 3.00 16.02 -45.31
C ILE A 342 3.37 16.34 -46.74
N ARG A 343 2.52 17.04 -47.51
CA ARG A 343 2.81 17.48 -48.90
C ARG A 343 4.08 18.34 -49.06
N ARG A 344 4.67 18.83 -47.97
CA ARG A 344 5.92 19.62 -47.98
C ARG A 344 7.16 18.75 -47.77
N LEU A 345 7.02 17.46 -47.44
CA LEU A 345 8.15 16.55 -47.18
C LEU A 345 8.98 16.28 -48.44
N PRO A 346 10.31 16.10 -48.30
CA PRO A 346 11.25 16.18 -49.43
C PRO A 346 11.22 14.96 -50.37
N TRP A 347 10.57 13.85 -49.99
CA TRP A 347 10.43 12.66 -50.85
C TRP A 347 9.17 12.66 -51.71
N LEU A 348 8.39 13.75 -51.70
CA LEU A 348 7.16 13.88 -52.48
C LEU A 348 7.41 14.68 -53.77
N GLU A 349 6.80 14.24 -54.88
CA GLU A 349 6.90 14.94 -56.16
C GLU A 349 5.88 16.09 -56.23
N SER A 350 6.36 17.33 -56.18
CA SER A 350 5.54 18.56 -56.23
C SER A 350 4.68 18.75 -57.50
N HIS A 351 4.86 17.90 -58.51
CA HIS A 351 4.12 17.92 -59.78
C HIS A 351 3.22 16.69 -60.00
N SER A 352 3.21 15.72 -59.09
CA SER A 352 2.37 14.54 -59.20
C SER A 352 0.93 14.86 -58.76
N LEU A 353 -0.05 14.50 -59.60
CA LEU A 353 -1.48 14.53 -59.24
C LEU A 353 -1.91 13.25 -58.51
N ASP A 354 -1.02 12.27 -58.39
CA ASP A 354 -1.31 11.00 -57.72
C ASP A 354 -1.32 11.18 -56.20
N ASN A 355 -2.23 10.46 -55.54
CA ASN A 355 -2.39 10.49 -54.09
C ASN A 355 -2.52 11.92 -53.51
N ASP A 356 -3.33 12.78 -54.16
CA ASP A 356 -3.60 14.15 -53.70
C ASP A 356 -2.31 14.97 -53.45
N GLY A 357 -1.30 14.80 -54.31
CA GLY A 357 -0.02 15.50 -54.24
C GLY A 357 1.00 14.91 -53.27
N LYS A 358 0.73 13.74 -52.68
CA LYS A 358 1.69 13.00 -51.84
C LYS A 358 2.49 11.96 -52.64
N GLY A 359 2.07 11.62 -53.86
CA GLY A 359 2.77 10.65 -54.68
C GLY A 359 2.83 9.23 -54.09
N PRO A 360 3.69 8.35 -54.65
CA PRO A 360 3.62 6.91 -54.43
C PRO A 360 4.32 6.41 -53.16
N PHE A 361 5.23 7.19 -52.57
CA PHE A 361 6.01 6.82 -51.38
C PHE A 361 5.34 7.20 -50.06
N GLU A 362 4.11 7.71 -50.13
CA GLU A 362 3.32 8.07 -48.96
C GLU A 362 2.00 7.30 -48.94
N LYS A 363 1.44 7.13 -47.74
CA LYS A 363 0.12 6.48 -47.57
C LYS A 363 -0.99 7.33 -48.20
N GLU A 364 -2.04 6.69 -48.71
CA GLU A 364 -3.16 7.40 -49.35
C GLU A 364 -3.92 8.27 -48.33
N LEU A 365 -4.43 7.60 -47.31
CA LEU A 365 -4.94 8.22 -46.12
C LEU A 365 -3.77 8.43 -45.15
N PHE A 366 -3.55 9.67 -44.71
CA PHE A 366 -2.80 9.86 -43.48
C PHE A 366 -3.75 9.51 -42.35
N GLU A 367 -3.59 8.30 -41.84
CA GLU A 367 -4.11 7.98 -40.53
C GLU A 367 -3.08 8.56 -39.56
N PRO A 368 -3.45 9.53 -38.70
CA PRO A 368 -2.58 9.86 -37.57
C PRO A 368 -2.15 8.55 -36.93
N PRO A 369 -0.87 8.42 -36.55
CA PRO A 369 -0.23 7.14 -36.35
C PRO A 369 -1.16 6.13 -35.71
N ASP A 370 -1.16 4.89 -36.22
CA ASP A 370 -1.89 3.76 -35.64
C ASP A 370 -1.34 3.37 -34.24
N PHE A 371 -0.73 4.31 -33.54
CA PHE A 371 -0.20 4.25 -32.19
C PHE A 371 -0.52 5.60 -31.51
N ALA A 372 -0.97 5.58 -30.25
CA ALA A 372 -1.15 6.82 -29.51
C ALA A 372 0.24 7.39 -29.16
N SER A 373 0.50 8.66 -29.49
CA SER A 373 1.74 9.33 -29.05
C SER A 373 1.53 9.87 -27.63
N VAL A 374 2.34 9.41 -26.67
CA VAL A 374 2.26 9.81 -25.26
C VAL A 374 3.44 10.72 -24.92
N HIS A 375 3.20 12.03 -24.92
CA HIS A 375 4.21 13.01 -24.54
C HIS A 375 4.26 13.21 -23.02
N VAL A 376 5.45 13.05 -22.42
CA VAL A 376 5.67 13.24 -20.98
C VAL A 376 6.04 14.70 -20.69
N ALA A 377 5.10 15.62 -20.86
CA ALA A 377 5.33 17.07 -20.75
C ALA A 377 5.90 17.52 -19.39
N ASN A 378 5.54 16.84 -18.29
CA ASN A 378 6.07 17.14 -16.95
C ASN A 378 7.56 16.76 -16.80
N ARG A 379 8.04 15.73 -17.52
CA ARG A 379 9.47 15.40 -17.62
C ARG A 379 10.21 16.51 -18.37
N MET A 380 9.70 16.92 -19.53
CA MET A 380 10.31 18.00 -20.33
C MET A 380 10.33 19.35 -19.58
N THR A 381 9.30 19.60 -18.77
CA THR A 381 9.23 20.78 -17.89
C THR A 381 10.33 20.75 -16.83
N ALA A 382 10.54 19.58 -16.18
CA ALA A 382 11.66 19.40 -15.27
C ALA A 382 13.00 19.62 -15.99
N GLU A 383 13.14 19.10 -17.22
CA GLU A 383 14.32 19.25 -18.10
C GLU A 383 14.67 20.71 -18.46
N SER A 384 13.65 21.54 -18.56
CA SER A 384 13.79 22.94 -18.96
C SER A 384 13.92 23.91 -17.78
N SER A 385 13.59 23.47 -16.57
CA SER A 385 13.68 24.27 -15.33
C SER A 385 15.08 24.33 -14.71
N LYS A 386 16.11 23.78 -15.38
CA LYS A 386 17.50 23.75 -14.91
C LYS A 386 18.04 25.17 -14.64
N SER A 387 18.66 25.39 -13.47
CA SER A 387 19.37 26.66 -13.19
C SER A 387 20.77 26.72 -13.80
N GLU A 388 21.34 25.58 -14.18
CA GLU A 388 22.66 25.49 -14.79
C GLU A 388 22.58 25.65 -16.32
N LEU A 389 23.34 26.61 -16.83
CA LEU A 389 23.47 26.90 -18.25
C LEU A 389 24.20 25.77 -19.00
N CYS A 390 23.81 25.52 -20.25
CA CYS A 390 24.41 24.46 -21.07
C CYS A 390 25.88 24.79 -21.41
N SER A 391 26.81 23.88 -21.06
CA SER A 391 28.26 24.06 -21.25
C SER A 391 28.71 24.06 -22.71
N TYR A 392 27.86 23.55 -23.62
CA TYR A 392 28.11 23.49 -25.05
C TYR A 392 27.63 24.75 -25.80
N ILE A 393 27.00 25.69 -25.09
CA ILE A 393 26.45 26.93 -25.66
C ILE A 393 27.31 28.11 -25.20
N ASN A 394 27.48 29.10 -26.07
CA ASN A 394 28.19 30.32 -25.72
C ASN A 394 27.49 31.04 -24.56
N GLY A 395 28.27 31.50 -23.57
CA GLY A 395 27.72 32.13 -22.36
C GLY A 395 26.80 33.33 -22.62
N CYS A 396 26.98 34.04 -23.75
CA CYS A 396 26.09 35.15 -24.13
C CYS A 396 24.73 34.72 -24.68
N GLU A 397 24.58 33.47 -25.12
CA GLU A 397 23.36 32.91 -25.70
C GLU A 397 22.68 31.88 -24.78
N ALA A 398 23.37 31.45 -23.72
CA ALA A 398 22.92 30.35 -22.88
C ALA A 398 21.59 30.62 -22.15
N GLU A 399 21.33 31.85 -21.71
CA GLU A 399 20.05 32.22 -21.08
C GLU A 399 18.89 32.16 -22.08
N THR A 400 19.09 32.72 -23.28
CA THR A 400 18.11 32.66 -24.37
C THR A 400 17.88 31.22 -24.83
N PHE A 401 18.95 30.43 -24.91
CA PHE A 401 18.87 29.01 -25.21
C PHE A 401 17.99 28.29 -24.18
N GLN A 402 18.26 28.49 -22.89
CA GLN A 402 17.49 27.88 -21.81
C GLN A 402 16.02 28.30 -21.81
N LYS A 403 15.73 29.58 -22.13
CA LYS A 403 14.37 30.11 -22.23
C LYS A 403 13.54 29.40 -23.30
N HIS A 404 14.11 29.18 -24.49
CA HIS A 404 13.36 28.63 -25.63
C HIS A 404 13.43 27.10 -25.73
N LYS A 405 14.38 26.47 -25.01
CA LYS A 405 14.67 25.02 -25.06
C LYS A 405 13.42 24.17 -24.91
N PHE A 406 12.57 24.44 -23.92
CA PHE A 406 11.35 23.65 -23.70
C PHE A 406 10.47 23.63 -24.95
N SER A 407 10.17 24.81 -25.49
CA SER A 407 9.21 24.96 -26.59
C SER A 407 9.76 24.36 -27.88
N ALA A 408 11.05 24.57 -28.16
CA ALA A 408 11.71 24.03 -29.35
C ALA A 408 11.80 22.51 -29.28
N TYR A 409 12.26 21.96 -28.16
CA TYR A 409 12.40 20.52 -27.97
C TYR A 409 11.04 19.80 -27.94
N TYR A 410 10.06 20.39 -27.25
CA TYR A 410 8.70 19.87 -27.22
C TYR A 410 8.10 19.73 -28.63
N LEU A 411 8.17 20.79 -29.45
CA LEU A 411 7.65 20.74 -30.82
C LEU A 411 8.44 19.79 -31.71
N TRP A 412 9.77 19.73 -31.54
CA TRP A 412 10.59 18.79 -32.28
C TRP A 412 10.15 17.35 -32.01
N VAL A 413 9.91 16.99 -30.75
CA VAL A 413 9.38 15.66 -30.37
C VAL A 413 7.96 15.43 -30.91
N VAL A 414 7.06 16.41 -30.82
CA VAL A 414 5.71 16.30 -31.40
C VAL A 414 5.76 15.97 -32.88
N LEU A 415 6.64 16.64 -33.62
CA LEU A 415 6.78 16.44 -35.07
C LEU A 415 7.50 15.14 -35.40
N HIS A 416 8.53 14.78 -34.63
CA HIS A 416 9.21 13.48 -34.68
C HIS A 416 8.20 12.33 -34.57
N GLU A 417 7.32 12.37 -33.57
CA GLU A 417 6.36 11.30 -33.32
C GLU A 417 5.24 11.26 -34.37
N LEU A 418 4.56 12.38 -34.59
CA LEU A 418 3.36 12.42 -35.43
C LEU A 418 3.67 12.37 -36.93
N LEU A 419 4.69 13.13 -37.36
CA LEU A 419 5.01 13.31 -38.77
C LEU A 419 6.32 12.64 -39.16
N GLY A 420 7.23 12.36 -38.22
CA GLY A 420 8.40 11.51 -38.46
C GLY A 420 7.97 10.06 -38.59
N HIS A 421 7.68 9.38 -37.48
CA HIS A 421 7.25 7.97 -37.50
C HIS A 421 5.94 7.74 -38.26
N GLY A 422 5.01 8.70 -38.23
CA GLY A 422 3.70 8.59 -38.90
C GLY A 422 3.73 8.66 -40.43
N THR A 423 4.84 9.07 -41.05
CA THR A 423 4.95 9.24 -42.52
C THR A 423 5.88 8.23 -43.17
N GLY A 424 5.72 8.04 -44.47
CA GLY A 424 6.47 7.07 -45.26
C GLY A 424 5.72 5.76 -45.45
N LYS A 425 5.74 5.27 -46.70
CA LYS A 425 5.14 4.00 -47.10
C LYS A 425 6.21 2.96 -47.40
N MET A 426 6.12 1.81 -46.75
CA MET A 426 6.90 0.64 -47.14
C MET A 426 6.29 0.00 -48.40
N MET A 427 7.12 -0.25 -49.42
CA MET A 427 6.72 -0.97 -50.63
C MET A 427 6.75 -2.48 -50.36
N VAL A 428 5.59 -3.14 -50.45
CA VAL A 428 5.40 -4.52 -50.02
C VAL A 428 4.72 -5.34 -51.12
N GLN A 429 5.22 -6.56 -51.31
CA GLN A 429 4.52 -7.63 -52.01
C GLN A 429 3.67 -8.40 -50.99
N GLU A 430 2.34 -8.27 -51.10
CA GLU A 430 1.37 -8.85 -50.16
C GLU A 430 1.08 -10.34 -50.46
N GLY A 431 1.34 -10.80 -51.69
CA GLY A 431 1.11 -12.17 -52.12
C GLY A 431 1.63 -12.41 -53.54
N ASP A 432 1.26 -13.54 -54.13
CA ASP A 432 1.58 -13.84 -55.53
C ASP A 432 0.99 -12.76 -56.44
N ASP A 433 1.87 -12.00 -57.11
CA ASP A 433 1.55 -10.87 -57.98
C ASP A 433 0.68 -9.74 -57.38
N LYS A 434 0.55 -9.67 -56.06
CA LYS A 434 -0.16 -8.58 -55.36
C LYS A 434 0.83 -7.66 -54.65
N TYR A 435 0.79 -6.37 -55.00
CA TYR A 435 1.68 -5.34 -54.47
C TYR A 435 0.85 -4.18 -53.92
N ASN A 436 1.33 -3.53 -52.86
CA ASN A 436 0.71 -2.32 -52.33
C ASN A 436 1.07 -1.04 -53.11
N PHE A 437 1.69 -1.20 -54.29
CA PHE A 437 2.09 -0.15 -55.22
C PHE A 437 1.89 -0.65 -56.67
N ASP A 438 1.93 0.27 -57.64
CA ASP A 438 1.80 -0.10 -59.05
C ASP A 438 3.09 -0.80 -59.55
N ILE A 439 3.01 -2.12 -59.69
CA ILE A 439 4.13 -2.94 -60.18
C ILE A 439 4.34 -2.79 -61.70
N THR A 440 3.31 -2.37 -62.44
CA THR A 440 3.33 -2.18 -63.89
C THR A 440 3.97 -0.85 -64.27
N ASN A 441 3.64 0.22 -63.53
CA ASN A 441 4.28 1.52 -63.61
C ASN A 441 5.02 1.82 -62.30
N LYS A 442 6.20 1.23 -62.14
CA LYS A 442 6.96 1.29 -60.88
C LYS A 442 7.28 2.73 -60.47
N PRO A 443 7.09 3.10 -59.19
CA PRO A 443 7.50 4.39 -58.65
C PRO A 443 8.95 4.74 -59.00
N ILE A 444 9.21 6.01 -59.31
CA ILE A 444 10.56 6.53 -59.57
C ILE A 444 11.18 6.94 -58.24
N ASP A 445 12.32 6.37 -57.89
CA ASP A 445 13.08 6.74 -56.71
C ASP A 445 13.59 8.20 -56.85
N PRO A 446 13.21 9.11 -55.94
CA PRO A 446 13.59 10.53 -56.01
C PRO A 446 15.09 10.77 -55.82
N LEU A 447 15.82 9.81 -55.23
CA LEU A 447 17.26 9.92 -55.01
C LEU A 447 18.07 9.51 -56.24
N THR A 448 17.63 8.46 -56.93
CA THR A 448 18.37 7.89 -58.08
C THR A 448 17.78 8.27 -59.44
N GLY A 449 16.56 8.80 -59.48
CA GLY A 449 15.82 9.12 -60.69
C GLY A 449 15.43 7.87 -61.52
N LYS A 450 15.46 6.68 -60.93
CA LYS A 450 15.20 5.40 -61.60
C LYS A 450 13.99 4.70 -60.97
N ALA A 451 13.30 3.87 -61.75
CA ALA A 451 12.24 3.02 -61.22
C ALA A 451 12.77 2.10 -60.10
N ILE A 452 12.00 1.94 -59.03
CA ILE A 452 12.38 1.06 -57.91
C ILE A 452 12.56 -0.39 -58.37
N THR A 453 13.55 -1.07 -57.81
CA THR A 453 13.88 -2.47 -58.14
C THR A 453 13.84 -3.40 -56.93
N SER A 454 13.50 -2.87 -55.74
CA SER A 454 13.49 -3.60 -54.47
C SER A 454 12.25 -3.23 -53.64
N TRP A 455 11.73 -4.21 -52.88
CA TRP A 455 10.57 -4.11 -52.00
C TRP A 455 10.58 -5.27 -50.98
N TYR A 456 9.74 -5.17 -49.95
CA TYR A 456 9.58 -6.23 -48.94
C TYR A 456 8.77 -7.40 -49.50
N LYS A 457 9.27 -8.62 -49.29
CA LYS A 457 8.57 -9.87 -49.63
C LYS A 457 7.66 -10.33 -48.48
N PRO A 458 6.72 -11.26 -48.72
CA PRO A 458 5.90 -11.83 -47.65
C PRO A 458 6.74 -12.34 -46.47
N GLY A 459 6.40 -11.88 -45.25
CA GLY A 459 7.11 -12.23 -44.01
C GLY A 459 8.33 -11.37 -43.67
N GLN A 460 8.82 -10.53 -44.59
CA GLN A 460 9.89 -9.57 -44.29
C GLN A 460 9.33 -8.33 -43.60
N THR A 461 10.08 -7.80 -42.63
CA THR A 461 9.73 -6.60 -41.86
C THR A 461 10.89 -5.63 -41.89
N TRP A 462 10.65 -4.37 -41.50
CA TRP A 462 11.70 -3.36 -41.33
C TRP A 462 12.86 -3.91 -40.47
N THR A 463 12.53 -4.43 -39.28
CA THR A 463 13.51 -4.99 -38.35
C THR A 463 14.26 -6.18 -38.95
N SER A 464 13.58 -7.09 -39.67
CA SER A 464 14.27 -8.27 -40.24
C SER A 464 15.22 -7.94 -41.38
N GLN A 465 15.01 -6.82 -42.09
CA GLN A 465 15.89 -6.42 -43.20
C GLN A 465 17.04 -5.51 -42.75
N PHE A 466 16.82 -4.68 -41.73
CA PHE A 466 17.81 -3.71 -41.25
C PHE A 466 18.61 -4.20 -40.03
N GLY A 467 18.16 -5.26 -39.33
CA GLY A 467 18.86 -5.84 -38.19
C GLY A 467 19.19 -4.80 -37.11
N GLU A 468 20.43 -4.79 -36.61
CA GLU A 468 20.91 -3.84 -35.60
C GLU A 468 20.77 -2.35 -36.00
N LEU A 469 20.56 -2.02 -37.29
CA LEU A 469 20.39 -0.64 -37.77
C LEU A 469 18.94 -0.16 -37.81
N ALA A 470 17.98 -1.07 -37.71
CA ALA A 470 16.56 -0.78 -37.95
C ALA A 470 16.07 0.41 -37.12
N THR A 471 16.31 0.35 -35.81
CA THR A 471 15.90 1.40 -34.87
C THR A 471 16.58 2.73 -35.19
N THR A 472 17.92 2.78 -35.17
CA THR A 472 18.66 4.05 -35.29
C THR A 472 18.41 4.78 -36.61
N VAL A 473 18.10 4.05 -37.69
CA VAL A 473 17.76 4.66 -38.98
C VAL A 473 16.36 5.28 -38.93
N ASP A 474 15.38 4.59 -38.32
CA ASP A 474 14.03 5.15 -38.20
C ASP A 474 13.99 6.35 -37.25
N GLU A 475 14.70 6.28 -36.13
CA GLU A 475 14.90 7.42 -35.21
C GLU A 475 15.51 8.62 -35.94
N CYS A 476 16.61 8.40 -36.68
CA CYS A 476 17.24 9.49 -37.43
C CYS A 476 16.31 10.11 -38.46
N ARG A 477 15.50 9.28 -39.14
CA ARG A 477 14.52 9.77 -40.10
C ARG A 477 13.45 10.61 -39.41
N ALA A 478 12.91 10.14 -38.30
CA ALA A 478 11.88 10.85 -37.55
C ALA A 478 12.41 12.19 -37.00
N GLU A 479 13.62 12.21 -36.45
CA GLU A 479 14.29 13.42 -35.97
C GLU A 479 14.53 14.44 -37.10
N LEU A 480 14.95 13.97 -38.29
CA LEU A 480 15.14 14.83 -39.46
C LEU A 480 13.84 15.44 -39.97
N VAL A 481 12.76 14.65 -40.00
CA VAL A 481 11.43 15.17 -40.38
C VAL A 481 10.95 16.23 -39.38
N GLY A 482 11.12 15.95 -38.09
CA GLY A 482 10.80 16.90 -37.04
C GLY A 482 11.58 18.21 -37.20
N ALA A 483 12.89 18.11 -37.45
CA ALA A 483 13.74 19.27 -37.65
C ALA A 483 13.40 20.05 -38.93
N TYR A 484 13.11 19.34 -40.04
CA TYR A 484 12.74 19.95 -41.32
C TYR A 484 11.45 20.76 -41.24
N LEU A 485 10.45 20.25 -40.51
CA LEU A 485 9.15 20.91 -40.37
C LEU A 485 9.15 22.07 -39.35
N MET A 486 10.19 22.20 -38.54
CA MET A 486 10.34 23.32 -37.61
C MET A 486 10.67 24.65 -38.31
N ASP A 487 11.00 24.63 -39.60
CA ASP A 487 11.18 25.85 -40.40
C ASP A 487 9.86 26.41 -40.95
N ASP A 488 8.73 25.75 -40.70
CA ASP A 488 7.44 26.08 -41.28
C ASP A 488 6.65 27.08 -40.39
N PRO A 489 6.54 28.38 -40.77
CA PRO A 489 5.89 29.38 -39.92
C PRO A 489 4.40 29.12 -39.72
N GLU A 490 3.77 28.50 -40.70
CA GLU A 490 2.34 28.20 -40.66
C GLU A 490 2.07 27.03 -39.71
N LEU A 491 2.93 26.01 -39.71
CA LEU A 491 2.89 24.94 -38.72
C LEU A 491 3.08 25.48 -37.30
N LEU A 492 4.14 26.27 -37.08
CA LEU A 492 4.46 26.82 -35.76
C LEU A 492 3.34 27.73 -35.21
N SER A 493 2.63 28.43 -36.10
CA SER A 493 1.48 29.26 -35.72
C SER A 493 0.31 28.47 -35.12
N LEU A 494 0.15 27.17 -35.46
CA LEU A 494 -0.87 26.29 -34.86
C LEU A 494 -0.64 26.08 -33.35
N PHE A 495 0.60 26.26 -32.90
CA PHE A 495 1.02 26.16 -31.51
C PHE A 495 1.19 27.53 -30.84
N GLY A 496 0.83 28.62 -31.54
CA GLY A 496 0.86 29.99 -31.01
C GLY A 496 2.20 30.71 -31.18
N PHE A 497 3.16 30.12 -31.90
CA PHE A 497 4.45 30.74 -32.20
C PHE A 497 4.37 31.48 -33.53
N THR A 498 4.50 32.80 -33.47
CA THR A 498 4.39 33.73 -34.60
C THR A 498 5.56 34.69 -34.58
N THR A 499 5.64 35.60 -35.55
CA THR A 499 6.67 36.66 -35.55
C THR A 499 6.53 37.64 -34.39
N ASP A 500 5.33 37.74 -33.79
CA ASP A 500 5.01 38.71 -32.74
C ASP A 500 4.86 38.08 -31.34
N SER A 501 5.05 36.76 -31.21
CA SER A 501 4.98 36.07 -29.92
C SER A 501 6.25 36.27 -29.10
N GLU A 502 6.17 36.03 -27.78
CA GLU A 502 7.30 36.19 -26.87
C GLU A 502 8.51 35.30 -27.24
N ILE A 503 8.22 34.10 -27.73
CA ILE A 503 9.18 33.22 -28.41
C ILE A 503 8.75 33.21 -29.88
N THR A 504 9.61 33.69 -30.77
CA THR A 504 9.27 33.75 -32.20
C THR A 504 9.46 32.40 -32.88
N ASN A 505 8.90 32.23 -34.08
CA ASN A 505 9.17 31.06 -34.92
C ASN A 505 10.68 30.90 -35.23
N ASP A 506 11.36 31.98 -35.61
CA ASP A 506 12.80 31.98 -35.89
C ASP A 506 13.63 31.61 -34.66
N ASP A 507 13.19 32.03 -33.47
CA ASP A 507 13.85 31.68 -32.21
C ASP A 507 13.73 30.19 -31.89
N LEU A 508 12.61 29.55 -32.24
CA LEU A 508 12.43 28.10 -32.08
C LEU A 508 13.31 27.31 -33.04
N THR A 509 13.29 27.67 -34.32
CA THR A 509 14.16 27.07 -35.35
C THR A 509 15.62 27.18 -34.97
N TYR A 510 16.05 28.38 -34.55
CA TYR A 510 17.43 28.59 -34.13
C TYR A 510 17.80 27.76 -32.90
N ASN A 511 16.91 27.70 -31.90
CA ASN A 511 17.15 26.92 -30.70
C ASN A 511 17.20 25.41 -30.99
N LEU A 512 16.35 24.91 -31.90
CA LEU A 512 16.37 23.53 -32.37
C LEU A 512 17.76 23.16 -32.92
N TYR A 513 18.31 23.95 -33.84
CA TYR A 513 19.61 23.60 -34.44
C TYR A 513 20.77 23.70 -33.45
N LEU A 514 20.69 24.61 -32.46
CA LEU A 514 21.62 24.60 -31.32
C LEU A 514 21.46 23.30 -30.52
N GLN A 515 20.23 22.91 -30.20
CA GLN A 515 19.91 21.71 -29.43
C GLN A 515 20.35 20.43 -30.16
N LEU A 516 20.15 20.33 -31.48
CA LEU A 516 20.64 19.24 -32.33
C LEU A 516 22.18 19.14 -32.27
N GLY A 517 22.88 20.28 -32.35
CA GLY A 517 24.34 20.27 -32.21
C GLY A 517 24.81 19.84 -30.82
N VAL A 518 24.10 20.27 -29.77
CA VAL A 518 24.37 19.85 -28.38
C VAL A 518 24.13 18.34 -28.21
N ASP A 519 23.01 17.82 -28.72
CA ASP A 519 22.66 16.41 -28.60
C ASP A 519 23.54 15.51 -29.46
N GLY A 520 24.00 15.98 -30.63
CA GLY A 520 24.99 15.29 -31.44
C GLY A 520 26.34 15.15 -30.73
N LEU A 521 26.84 16.21 -30.09
CA LEU A 521 28.05 16.14 -29.27
C LEU A 521 27.85 15.24 -28.05
N ARG A 522 26.72 15.40 -27.35
CA ARG A 522 26.32 14.53 -26.23
C ARG A 522 26.04 13.10 -26.66
N GLY A 523 25.85 12.79 -27.94
CA GLY A 523 25.69 11.41 -28.39
C GLY A 523 26.98 10.60 -28.20
N LEU A 524 28.15 11.23 -28.38
CA LEU A 524 29.46 10.58 -28.37
C LEU A 524 29.79 9.81 -27.07
N GLN A 525 29.20 10.20 -25.94
CA GLN A 525 29.37 9.50 -24.65
C GLN A 525 28.72 8.10 -24.63
N ASN A 526 27.81 7.81 -25.56
CA ASN A 526 27.20 6.49 -25.73
C ASN A 526 27.92 5.63 -26.78
N PHE A 527 29.07 6.08 -27.31
CA PHE A 527 29.89 5.31 -28.23
C PHE A 527 31.06 4.61 -27.50
N ASN A 528 31.17 3.29 -27.73
CA ASN A 528 32.21 2.45 -27.17
C ASN A 528 33.31 2.20 -28.23
N ILE A 529 34.54 2.64 -27.92
CA ILE A 529 35.70 2.52 -28.82
C ILE A 529 36.19 1.07 -28.90
N ASP A 530 36.15 0.31 -27.80
CA ASP A 530 36.78 -1.01 -27.71
C ASP A 530 36.11 -2.03 -28.64
N ASN A 531 34.80 -1.88 -28.87
CA ASN A 531 34.02 -2.75 -29.75
C ASN A 531 33.40 -2.01 -30.94
N ASN A 532 33.68 -0.71 -31.10
CA ASN A 532 33.16 0.14 -32.17
C ASN A 532 31.61 0.11 -32.26
N LYS A 533 30.91 0.05 -31.12
CA LYS A 533 29.45 -0.02 -31.04
C LYS A 533 28.84 1.20 -30.34
N TRP A 534 27.64 1.58 -30.79
CA TRP A 534 26.77 2.56 -30.13
C TRP A 534 25.87 1.89 -29.11
N GLY A 535 25.77 2.45 -27.91
CA GLY A 535 24.91 1.96 -26.83
C GLY A 535 23.53 2.60 -26.75
N GLN A 536 23.19 3.55 -27.65
CA GLN A 536 21.85 4.14 -27.71
C GLN A 536 21.53 4.69 -29.11
N ALA A 537 20.34 4.37 -29.63
CA ALA A 537 19.94 4.64 -31.02
C ALA A 537 19.81 6.13 -31.34
N HIS A 538 19.13 6.92 -30.50
CA HIS A 538 18.95 8.36 -30.75
C HIS A 538 20.29 9.12 -30.74
N SER A 539 21.22 8.74 -29.86
CA SER A 539 22.56 9.33 -29.73
C SER A 539 23.35 9.13 -31.01
N ARG A 540 23.21 7.95 -31.63
CA ARG A 540 23.79 7.66 -32.94
C ARG A 540 23.13 8.50 -34.03
N ALA A 541 21.80 8.63 -34.00
CA ALA A 541 21.04 9.48 -34.90
C ALA A 541 21.45 10.96 -34.80
N HIS A 542 21.42 11.56 -33.61
CA HIS A 542 21.83 12.96 -33.38
C HIS A 542 23.27 13.21 -33.79
N PHE A 543 24.20 12.29 -33.52
CA PHE A 543 25.58 12.42 -33.98
C PHE A 543 25.69 12.36 -35.50
N ALA A 544 24.96 11.45 -36.15
CA ALA A 544 24.92 11.38 -37.61
C ALA A 544 24.35 12.67 -38.22
N MET A 545 23.27 13.22 -37.66
CA MET A 545 22.68 14.49 -38.06
C MET A 545 23.68 15.65 -37.90
N LEU A 546 24.34 15.75 -36.74
CA LEU A 546 25.37 16.77 -36.50
C LEU A 546 26.51 16.63 -37.52
N LYS A 547 27.02 15.42 -37.73
CA LYS A 547 28.12 15.19 -38.68
C LYS A 547 27.72 15.58 -40.10
N CYS A 548 26.49 15.29 -40.52
CA CYS A 548 25.92 15.73 -41.79
C CYS A 548 25.92 17.26 -41.94
N LEU A 549 25.46 17.98 -40.91
CA LEU A 549 25.45 19.44 -40.94
C LEU A 549 26.85 20.05 -40.89
N LEU A 550 27.83 19.36 -40.30
CA LEU A 550 29.24 19.76 -40.32
C LEU A 550 29.91 19.51 -41.67
N THR A 551 29.62 18.39 -42.33
CA THR A 551 30.24 18.01 -43.61
C THR A 551 29.60 18.73 -44.78
N ASP A 552 28.27 18.73 -44.84
CA ASP A 552 27.50 19.13 -46.02
C ASP A 552 26.71 20.42 -45.79
N GLY A 553 26.65 20.91 -44.54
CA GLY A 553 25.90 22.11 -44.19
C GLY A 553 26.55 23.45 -44.54
N ASN A 554 27.64 23.46 -45.32
CA ASN A 554 28.29 24.68 -45.82
C ASN A 554 28.62 25.73 -44.73
N GLY A 555 29.03 25.26 -43.54
CA GLY A 555 29.33 26.10 -42.38
C GLY A 555 28.11 26.65 -41.64
N PHE A 556 26.92 26.07 -41.85
CA PHE A 556 25.70 26.35 -41.11
C PHE A 556 25.84 26.03 -39.62
N ILE A 557 26.31 24.82 -39.30
CA ILE A 557 26.76 24.46 -37.95
C ILE A 557 28.27 24.35 -37.95
N SER A 558 28.90 24.84 -36.89
CA SER A 558 30.32 24.61 -36.62
C SER A 558 30.55 24.39 -35.13
N ILE A 559 31.58 23.61 -34.80
CA ILE A 559 31.99 23.35 -33.41
C ILE A 559 33.32 24.06 -33.16
N LYS A 560 33.32 24.98 -32.18
CA LYS A 560 34.55 25.61 -31.70
C LYS A 560 35.15 24.77 -30.59
N CYS A 561 36.27 24.12 -30.87
CA CYS A 561 37.03 23.34 -29.89
C CYS A 561 38.13 24.19 -29.23
N ASP A 562 38.20 24.15 -27.90
CA ASP A 562 39.33 24.61 -27.09
C ASP A 562 39.86 23.44 -26.26
N SER A 563 40.84 22.71 -26.81
CA SER A 563 41.41 21.51 -26.17
C SER A 563 42.11 21.81 -24.84
N ILE A 564 42.58 23.05 -24.63
CA ILE A 564 43.23 23.45 -23.37
C ILE A 564 42.20 23.62 -22.26
N LYS A 565 41.07 24.28 -22.57
CA LYS A 565 39.96 24.46 -21.63
C LYS A 565 39.03 23.26 -21.56
N LYS A 566 39.24 22.23 -22.38
CA LYS A 566 38.34 21.10 -22.58
C LYS A 566 36.91 21.58 -22.84
N SER A 567 36.75 22.48 -23.80
CA SER A 567 35.45 23.10 -24.13
C SER A 567 35.13 22.89 -25.61
N LEU A 568 33.87 22.55 -25.88
CA LEU A 568 33.28 22.48 -27.22
C LEU A 568 32.07 23.41 -27.22
N ILE A 569 32.02 24.36 -28.16
CA ILE A 569 30.90 25.30 -28.29
C ILE A 569 30.25 25.12 -29.65
N VAL A 570 28.94 24.84 -29.65
CA VAL A 570 28.10 24.78 -30.86
C VAL A 570 27.84 26.19 -31.36
N GLN A 571 28.04 26.42 -32.66
CA GLN A 571 27.73 27.68 -33.33
C GLN A 571 26.84 27.41 -34.53
N VAL A 572 25.73 28.13 -34.62
CA VAL A 572 24.77 28.06 -35.73
C VAL A 572 24.74 29.41 -36.45
N ASP A 573 25.02 29.42 -37.75
CA ASP A 573 24.90 30.59 -38.63
C ASP A 573 23.46 30.65 -39.19
N ARG A 574 22.66 31.61 -38.71
CA ARG A 574 21.24 31.77 -39.09
C ARG A 574 21.01 31.92 -40.61
N SER A 575 22.04 32.19 -41.41
CA SER A 575 21.89 32.51 -42.84
C SER A 575 21.98 31.31 -43.81
N LYS A 576 22.17 30.06 -43.35
CA LYS A 576 22.65 28.95 -44.22
C LYS A 576 21.97 27.55 -44.09
N ILE A 577 20.67 27.45 -43.82
CA ILE A 577 20.02 26.13 -43.62
C ILE A 577 20.14 25.20 -44.88
N PRO A 578 20.59 23.92 -44.78
CA PRO A 578 20.94 23.05 -45.93
C PRO A 578 20.06 21.77 -46.11
N ASP A 579 20.24 21.05 -47.25
CA ASP A 579 19.46 19.87 -47.73
C ASP A 579 20.38 18.67 -48.09
N VAL A 580 20.02 17.40 -47.76
CA VAL A 580 20.93 16.22 -47.89
C VAL A 580 20.27 14.85 -48.23
N GLN A 581 21.07 13.98 -48.90
CA GLN A 581 20.78 12.77 -49.71
C GLN A 581 20.98 11.37 -49.02
N SER A 582 20.74 10.29 -49.81
CA SER A 582 20.45 8.85 -49.56
C SER A 582 21.20 8.04 -48.47
N CYS A 583 20.61 6.91 -48.02
CA CYS A 583 20.68 6.43 -46.62
C CYS A 583 21.71 5.32 -46.20
N ARG A 584 21.94 4.16 -46.83
CA ARG A 584 22.68 3.05 -46.12
C ARG A 584 24.21 3.22 -45.98
N THR A 585 24.95 3.15 -47.09
CA THR A 585 26.42 3.39 -47.09
C THR A 585 26.75 4.77 -46.55
N TYR A 586 25.85 5.71 -46.83
CA TYR A 586 25.91 7.05 -46.30
C TYR A 586 25.81 7.08 -44.77
N TYR A 587 24.81 6.42 -44.16
CA TYR A 587 24.60 6.49 -42.71
C TYR A 587 25.71 5.81 -41.91
N GLU A 588 26.30 4.71 -42.42
CA GLU A 588 27.46 4.09 -41.78
C GLU A 588 28.68 5.03 -41.78
N GLU A 589 28.97 5.69 -42.91
CA GLU A 589 30.09 6.62 -42.99
C GLU A 589 29.83 7.94 -42.27
N LEU A 590 28.58 8.41 -42.30
CA LEU A 590 28.11 9.58 -41.57
C LEU A 590 28.15 9.35 -40.06
N SER A 591 27.88 8.14 -39.55
CA SER A 591 27.88 7.84 -38.11
C SER A 591 29.22 7.32 -37.58
N ARG A 592 30.24 7.19 -38.43
CA ARG A 592 31.60 6.78 -38.03
C ARG A 592 32.28 7.85 -37.17
N VAL A 593 32.92 7.44 -36.08
CA VAL A 593 33.70 8.32 -35.18
C VAL A 593 35.19 8.07 -35.41
N ASP A 594 35.87 8.98 -36.11
CA ASP A 594 37.31 8.93 -36.44
C ASP A 594 37.98 10.31 -36.30
N GLY A 595 39.32 10.37 -36.31
CA GLY A 595 40.07 11.63 -36.32
C GLY A 595 39.77 12.56 -35.13
N GLU A 596 39.45 13.83 -35.42
CA GLU A 596 39.19 14.87 -34.41
C GLU A 596 37.96 14.56 -33.53
N TYR A 597 37.01 13.76 -34.02
CA TYR A 597 35.82 13.38 -33.26
C TYR A 597 36.14 12.48 -32.05
N LEU A 598 37.26 11.74 -32.10
CA LEU A 598 37.76 10.97 -30.96
C LEU A 598 38.31 11.90 -29.86
N GLU A 599 38.96 13.00 -30.23
CA GLU A 599 39.40 14.04 -29.27
C GLU A 599 38.18 14.75 -28.66
N TRP A 600 37.16 15.05 -29.46
CA TRP A 600 35.91 15.63 -28.95
C TRP A 600 35.20 14.68 -27.99
N ARG A 601 35.19 13.37 -28.27
CA ARG A 601 34.64 12.36 -27.35
C ARG A 601 35.34 12.41 -26.00
N ASP A 602 36.67 12.52 -25.96
CA ASP A 602 37.41 12.61 -24.70
C ASP A 602 37.07 13.89 -23.92
N ILE A 603 36.83 15.00 -24.61
CA ILE A 603 36.35 16.26 -24.02
C ILE A 603 34.91 16.11 -23.49
N VAL A 604 34.01 15.47 -24.25
CA VAL A 604 32.63 15.20 -23.84
C VAL A 604 32.59 14.30 -22.60
N LEU A 605 33.41 13.24 -22.57
CA LEU A 605 33.53 12.36 -21.41
C LEU A 605 34.08 13.09 -20.18
N ALA A 606 35.02 14.02 -20.37
CA ALA A 606 35.56 14.83 -19.27
C ALA A 606 34.54 15.81 -18.68
N ASN A 607 33.51 16.19 -19.45
CA ASN A 607 32.44 17.11 -19.04
C ASN A 607 31.07 16.41 -18.88
N LYS A 608 31.05 15.08 -18.76
CA LYS A 608 29.83 14.28 -18.70
C LYS A 608 28.93 14.71 -17.54
N GLU A 609 27.71 15.14 -17.85
CA GLU A 609 26.70 15.45 -16.84
C GLU A 609 26.16 14.16 -16.19
N PRO A 610 25.90 14.15 -14.87
CA PRO A 610 25.25 13.04 -14.20
C PRO A 610 23.85 12.78 -14.77
N LYS A 611 23.48 11.51 -14.92
CA LYS A 611 22.14 11.11 -15.36
C LYS A 611 21.10 11.43 -14.29
N TRP A 612 19.89 11.74 -14.76
CA TRP A 612 18.82 12.23 -13.90
C TRP A 612 18.10 11.09 -13.21
N VAL A 613 17.57 11.37 -12.03
CA VAL A 613 16.73 10.45 -11.28
C VAL A 613 15.38 11.11 -11.03
N PHE A 614 14.31 10.37 -11.32
CA PHE A 614 12.95 10.87 -11.15
C PHE A 614 12.27 10.21 -9.95
N VAL A 615 11.64 11.04 -9.12
CA VAL A 615 10.78 10.61 -8.02
C VAL A 615 9.34 10.63 -8.51
N GLN A 616 8.70 9.47 -8.52
CA GLN A 616 7.32 9.28 -8.99
C GLN A 616 6.33 9.22 -7.83
N ALA A 617 5.13 9.75 -8.04
CA ALA A 617 4.04 9.71 -7.08
C ALA A 617 3.46 8.29 -6.92
N ASN A 618 2.80 8.03 -5.78
CA ASN A 618 2.02 6.83 -5.55
C ASN A 618 0.55 7.20 -5.35
N THR A 619 -0.34 6.31 -5.79
CA THR A 619 -1.77 6.38 -5.48
C THR A 619 -2.14 5.36 -4.42
N PHE A 620 -2.98 5.74 -3.45
CA PHE A 620 -3.45 4.87 -2.38
C PHE A 620 -4.98 4.80 -2.40
N LEU A 621 -5.49 3.59 -2.19
CA LEU A 621 -6.92 3.31 -2.10
C LEU A 621 -7.33 3.24 -0.62
N ASP A 622 -8.33 4.03 -0.24
CA ASP A 622 -8.97 4.00 1.08
C ASP A 622 -10.48 3.84 0.87
N GLY A 623 -10.97 2.61 1.01
CA GLY A 623 -12.30 2.23 0.54
C GLY A 623 -12.44 2.45 -0.96
N ASP A 624 -13.37 3.32 -1.37
CA ASP A 624 -13.58 3.70 -2.77
C ASP A 624 -12.86 5.01 -3.16
N GLN A 625 -12.14 5.64 -2.23
CA GLN A 625 -11.44 6.92 -2.45
C GLN A 625 -9.99 6.68 -2.83
N VAL A 626 -9.49 7.41 -3.83
CA VAL A 626 -8.09 7.31 -4.27
C VAL A 626 -7.39 8.62 -3.97
N SER A 627 -6.35 8.54 -3.16
CA SER A 627 -5.47 9.66 -2.84
C SER A 627 -4.14 9.54 -3.58
N ILE A 628 -3.45 10.67 -3.76
CA ILE A 628 -2.12 10.70 -4.38
C ILE A 628 -1.10 11.30 -3.42
N ARG A 629 0.09 10.69 -3.37
CA ARG A 629 1.23 11.13 -2.58
C ARG A 629 2.41 11.37 -3.49
N GLU A 630 2.96 12.57 -3.42
CA GLU A 630 4.22 12.94 -4.05
C GLU A 630 5.32 12.93 -2.98
N TYR A 631 6.56 12.73 -3.41
CA TYR A 631 7.71 12.56 -2.52
C TYR A 631 8.80 13.58 -2.85
N ASP A 632 9.61 13.93 -1.86
CA ASP A 632 10.67 14.92 -2.01
C ASP A 632 11.71 14.47 -3.05
N ALA A 633 12.27 15.44 -3.78
CA ALA A 633 13.31 15.21 -4.79
C ALA A 633 14.69 14.96 -4.15
N THR A 634 14.81 13.87 -3.38
CA THR A 634 16.02 13.45 -2.66
C THR A 634 16.27 11.95 -2.82
N GLU A 635 17.48 11.48 -2.53
CA GLU A 635 17.83 10.04 -2.58
C GLU A 635 16.89 9.23 -1.67
N GLU A 636 16.61 9.76 -0.47
CA GLU A 636 15.68 9.17 0.49
C GLU A 636 14.23 9.20 -0.02
N GLY A 637 13.83 10.28 -0.69
CA GLY A 637 12.50 10.44 -1.28
C GLY A 637 12.24 9.43 -2.42
N VAL A 638 13.26 9.15 -3.26
CA VAL A 638 13.20 8.06 -4.25
C VAL A 638 12.93 6.74 -3.53
N ILE A 639 13.77 6.36 -2.57
CA ILE A 639 13.65 5.05 -1.91
C ILE A 639 12.32 4.93 -1.17
N LYS A 640 11.88 5.99 -0.48
CA LYS A 640 10.59 6.06 0.19
C LYS A 640 9.43 5.85 -0.79
N SER A 641 9.47 6.49 -1.97
CA SER A 641 8.46 6.30 -3.00
C SER A 641 8.33 4.84 -3.42
N TRP A 642 9.44 4.11 -3.53
CA TRP A 642 9.45 2.69 -3.88
C TRP A 642 8.99 1.78 -2.73
N ALA A 643 9.41 2.08 -1.50
CA ALA A 643 9.01 1.30 -0.34
C ALA A 643 7.50 1.37 -0.07
N GLU A 644 6.91 2.57 -0.19
CA GLU A 644 5.47 2.75 -0.01
C GLU A 644 4.63 2.25 -1.20
N ARG A 645 5.26 2.01 -2.36
CA ARG A 645 4.58 1.52 -3.57
C ARG A 645 4.11 0.07 -3.47
N ARG A 646 4.74 -0.72 -2.60
CA ARG A 646 4.42 -2.14 -2.35
C ARG A 646 3.24 -2.34 -1.39
N VAL A 647 2.72 -1.29 -0.76
CA VAL A 647 1.72 -1.41 0.31
C VAL A 647 0.34 -1.00 -0.19
N THR A 648 -0.41 -1.97 -0.72
CA THR A 648 -1.87 -1.94 -0.67
C THR A 648 -2.28 -3.25 -0.03
N LEU A 649 -2.59 -3.18 1.26
CA LEU A 649 -3.27 -4.25 1.95
C LEU A 649 -4.73 -4.22 1.53
N SER A 650 -5.30 -5.37 1.17
CA SER A 650 -6.76 -5.50 1.06
C SER A 650 -7.44 -5.02 2.34
N GLY A 651 -8.73 -4.66 2.27
CA GLY A 651 -9.48 -4.19 3.46
C GLY A 651 -9.37 -5.14 4.66
N ASN A 652 -9.37 -6.45 4.41
CA ASN A 652 -9.19 -7.47 5.44
C ASN A 652 -7.77 -7.51 5.99
N SER A 653 -6.74 -7.44 5.14
CA SER A 653 -5.32 -7.40 5.56
C SER A 653 -4.98 -6.12 6.31
N TYR A 654 -5.52 -4.98 5.88
CA TYR A 654 -5.38 -3.70 6.58
C TYR A 654 -6.03 -3.76 7.96
N THR A 655 -7.25 -4.31 8.02
CA THR A 655 -7.98 -4.51 9.27
C THR A 655 -7.25 -5.48 10.20
N LEU A 656 -6.73 -6.59 9.66
CA LEU A 656 -5.94 -7.57 10.38
C LEU A 656 -4.65 -6.94 10.94
N LEU A 657 -3.93 -6.16 10.15
CA LEU A 657 -2.73 -5.45 10.61
C LEU A 657 -3.02 -4.49 11.76
N ASN A 658 -4.11 -3.72 11.67
CA ASN A 658 -4.53 -2.78 12.72
C ASN A 658 -4.90 -3.49 14.02
N LEU A 659 -5.55 -4.67 13.94
CA LEU A 659 -5.85 -5.50 15.11
C LEU A 659 -4.58 -6.07 15.74
N LEU A 660 -3.68 -6.63 14.92
CA LEU A 660 -2.41 -7.19 15.37
C LEU A 660 -1.51 -6.11 16.00
N ALA A 661 -1.58 -4.86 15.52
CA ALA A 661 -0.83 -3.75 16.08
C ALA A 661 -1.23 -3.35 17.52
N LEU A 662 -2.40 -3.78 18.00
CA LEU A 662 -2.85 -3.50 19.36
C LEU A 662 -2.60 -4.66 20.34
N LEU A 663 -2.23 -5.83 19.83
CA LEU A 663 -1.87 -7.01 20.61
C LEU A 663 -0.38 -6.99 21.00
N GLU A 664 0.02 -7.79 21.99
CA GLU A 664 1.45 -8.03 22.24
C GLU A 664 2.16 -8.49 20.94
N PRO A 665 3.31 -7.89 20.56
CA PRO A 665 3.94 -8.08 19.25
C PRO A 665 4.42 -9.51 18.97
N ASP A 666 4.72 -10.28 20.02
CA ASP A 666 5.17 -11.66 19.93
C ASP A 666 4.11 -12.59 20.53
N GLY A 667 3.94 -13.79 19.97
CA GLY A 667 3.07 -14.82 20.55
C GLY A 667 1.57 -14.69 20.23
N ILE A 668 1.21 -14.05 19.12
CA ILE A 668 -0.20 -13.89 18.72
C ILE A 668 -0.71 -15.18 18.09
N ASP A 669 -1.33 -16.03 18.88
CA ASP A 669 -1.93 -17.27 18.40
C ASP A 669 -3.21 -16.98 17.58
N LYS A 670 -3.31 -17.56 16.39
CA LYS A 670 -4.45 -17.39 15.46
C LYS A 670 -5.80 -17.74 16.11
N ALA A 671 -5.82 -18.68 17.05
CA ALA A 671 -7.03 -19.04 17.79
C ALA A 671 -7.60 -17.86 18.59
N ILE A 672 -6.78 -16.90 19.02
CA ILE A 672 -7.22 -15.68 19.71
C ILE A 672 -8.16 -14.88 18.80
N LEU A 673 -7.78 -14.71 17.53
CA LEU A 673 -8.55 -13.95 16.54
C LEU A 673 -9.87 -14.66 16.19
N VAL A 674 -9.81 -15.98 15.99
CA VAL A 674 -10.98 -16.80 15.64
C VAL A 674 -11.97 -16.93 16.80
N GLU A 675 -11.49 -17.10 18.04
CA GLU A 675 -12.36 -17.17 19.22
C GLU A 675 -13.08 -15.85 19.49
N GLY A 676 -12.38 -14.73 19.31
CA GLY A 676 -12.94 -13.38 19.43
C GLY A 676 -14.12 -13.12 18.48
N SER A 677 -14.19 -13.88 17.39
CA SER A 677 -15.22 -13.73 16.36
C SER A 677 -16.60 -14.27 16.66
N LYS A 678 -16.72 -14.99 17.77
CA LYS A 678 -17.98 -15.63 18.18
C LYS A 678 -18.94 -14.69 18.93
N LEU A 679 -18.55 -13.44 19.18
CA LEU A 679 -19.38 -12.47 19.89
C LEU A 679 -20.39 -11.79 18.95
N PRO A 680 -21.68 -11.68 19.33
CA PRO A 680 -22.68 -11.01 18.51
C PRO A 680 -22.45 -9.48 18.40
N LYS A 681 -22.82 -8.88 17.25
CA LYS A 681 -22.80 -7.42 17.00
C LYS A 681 -21.42 -6.76 17.14
N TRP A 682 -20.47 -7.13 16.28
CA TRP A 682 -19.08 -6.68 16.40
C TRP A 682 -18.49 -5.97 15.15
N GLY A 683 -19.23 -5.84 14.04
CA GLY A 683 -18.90 -5.01 12.86
C GLY A 683 -18.68 -5.84 11.58
N LYS A 684 -19.22 -5.41 10.43
CA LYS A 684 -19.13 -6.16 9.16
C LYS A 684 -17.68 -6.33 8.69
N GLU A 685 -16.87 -5.32 8.93
CA GLU A 685 -15.45 -5.27 8.60
C GLU A 685 -14.60 -6.31 9.34
N PHE A 686 -15.14 -6.96 10.38
CA PHE A 686 -14.44 -7.98 11.17
C PHE A 686 -14.97 -9.41 10.91
N GLU A 687 -15.99 -9.58 10.06
CA GLU A 687 -16.61 -10.89 9.78
C GLU A 687 -15.61 -11.89 9.18
N PHE A 688 -14.61 -11.41 8.44
CA PHE A 688 -13.56 -12.24 7.84
C PHE A 688 -12.73 -13.02 8.88
N LEU A 689 -12.70 -12.59 10.15
CA LEU A 689 -12.00 -13.32 11.23
C LEU A 689 -12.66 -14.66 11.58
N SER A 690 -13.95 -14.84 11.23
CA SER A 690 -14.70 -16.07 11.46
C SER A 690 -14.51 -17.11 10.35
N ASP A 691 -14.05 -16.69 9.17
CA ASP A 691 -13.81 -17.56 8.02
C ASP A 691 -12.31 -17.89 7.93
N GLU A 692 -11.95 -19.18 8.00
CA GLU A 692 -10.54 -19.59 7.98
C GLU A 692 -9.84 -19.28 6.66
N ILE A 693 -10.60 -19.23 5.55
CA ILE A 693 -10.07 -18.92 4.21
C ILE A 693 -9.80 -17.43 4.11
N ASP A 694 -10.78 -16.57 4.43
CA ASP A 694 -10.61 -15.11 4.33
C ASP A 694 -9.53 -14.58 5.30
N LEU A 695 -9.45 -15.16 6.50
CA LEU A 695 -8.38 -14.86 7.46
C LEU A 695 -7.02 -15.37 6.94
N GLY A 696 -6.99 -16.52 6.27
CA GLY A 696 -5.80 -17.08 5.63
C GLY A 696 -5.28 -16.20 4.49
N ASP A 697 -6.17 -15.67 3.66
CA ASP A 697 -5.82 -14.77 2.56
C ASP A 697 -5.29 -13.44 3.08
N ALA A 698 -5.93 -12.88 4.12
CA ALA A 698 -5.47 -11.66 4.76
C ALA A 698 -4.09 -11.82 5.42
N GLU A 699 -3.87 -12.98 6.04
CA GLU A 699 -2.58 -13.36 6.63
C GLU A 699 -1.49 -13.52 5.56
N ALA A 700 -1.80 -14.17 4.44
CA ALA A 700 -0.87 -14.40 3.34
C ALA A 700 -0.37 -13.08 2.73
N GLU A 701 -1.27 -12.10 2.55
CA GLU A 701 -0.91 -10.78 2.03
C GLU A 701 0.00 -10.01 3.00
N LEU A 702 -0.26 -10.08 4.32
CA LEU A 702 0.61 -9.47 5.33
C LEU A 702 1.98 -10.13 5.45
N LEU A 703 2.04 -11.47 5.30
CA LEU A 703 3.29 -12.23 5.24
C LEU A 703 4.09 -11.89 3.99
N GLN A 704 3.42 -11.78 2.84
CA GLN A 704 4.04 -11.38 1.57
C GLN A 704 4.58 -9.94 1.63
N ALA A 705 3.90 -9.06 2.37
CA ALA A 705 4.34 -7.69 2.64
C ALA A 705 5.40 -7.57 3.75
N SER A 706 5.82 -8.69 4.37
CA SER A 706 6.74 -8.72 5.52
C SER A 706 6.29 -7.88 6.72
N LEU A 707 4.99 -7.62 6.86
CA LEU A 707 4.43 -6.81 7.95
C LEU A 707 4.22 -7.65 9.21
N ILE A 708 4.07 -8.96 9.04
CA ILE A 708 3.98 -9.95 10.11
C ILE A 708 4.90 -11.14 9.78
N ASN A 709 5.26 -11.93 10.79
CA ASN A 709 5.99 -13.18 10.66
C ASN A 709 5.16 -14.34 11.21
N LYS A 710 5.45 -15.56 10.74
CA LYS A 710 4.81 -16.80 11.21
C LYS A 710 5.87 -17.86 11.54
N SER A 711 5.76 -18.49 12.71
CA SER A 711 6.71 -19.53 13.11
C SER A 711 6.48 -20.86 12.37
N THR A 712 7.55 -21.54 11.96
CA THR A 712 7.49 -22.87 11.31
C THR A 712 7.12 -23.94 12.34
N GLY A 713 5.83 -24.19 12.54
CA GLY A 713 5.32 -25.31 13.34
C GLY A 713 4.09 -25.00 14.19
N TYR A 714 3.76 -23.73 14.40
CA TYR A 714 2.60 -23.31 15.20
C TYR A 714 1.88 -22.13 14.53
N ALA A 715 0.55 -22.05 14.69
CA ALA A 715 -0.31 -20.97 14.19
C ALA A 715 -0.13 -19.66 14.98
N VAL A 716 1.13 -19.27 15.21
CA VAL A 716 1.52 -18.10 16.00
C VAL A 716 2.11 -17.06 15.05
N LEU A 717 1.52 -15.87 15.08
CA LEU A 717 1.94 -14.68 14.36
C LEU A 717 2.77 -13.78 15.27
N SER A 718 3.70 -13.03 14.67
CA SER A 718 4.36 -11.91 15.32
C SER A 718 4.37 -10.69 14.42
N ILE A 719 4.28 -9.51 15.02
CA ILE A 719 4.38 -8.21 14.34
C ILE A 719 5.60 -7.49 14.87
N HIS A 720 6.44 -6.99 13.96
CA HIS A 720 7.63 -6.27 14.39
C HIS A 720 7.23 -4.99 15.16
N ARG A 721 7.91 -4.72 16.28
CA ARG A 721 7.58 -3.59 17.19
C ARG A 721 7.56 -2.24 16.47
N SER A 722 8.38 -2.03 15.45
CA SER A 722 8.38 -0.80 14.65
C SER A 722 7.15 -0.68 13.74
N VAL A 723 6.74 -1.77 13.08
CA VAL A 723 5.50 -1.82 12.29
C VAL A 723 4.31 -1.50 13.20
N GLN A 724 4.29 -2.11 14.38
CA GLN A 724 3.27 -1.87 15.39
C GLN A 724 3.17 -0.40 15.82
N VAL A 725 4.31 0.26 16.07
CA VAL A 725 4.35 1.70 16.44
C VAL A 725 3.90 2.59 15.28
N THR A 726 4.34 2.31 14.05
CA THR A 726 3.96 3.08 12.86
C THR A 726 2.46 2.98 12.60
N VAL A 727 1.91 1.77 12.58
CA VAL A 727 0.48 1.50 12.39
C VAL A 727 -0.36 2.23 13.43
N THR A 728 -0.02 2.08 14.72
CA THR A 728 -0.77 2.72 15.80
C THR A 728 -0.70 4.25 15.80
N ARG A 729 0.40 4.84 15.31
CA ARG A 729 0.54 6.30 15.18
C ARG A 729 -0.30 6.89 14.04
N GLU A 730 -0.55 6.11 12.99
CA GLU A 730 -1.27 6.56 11.80
C GLU A 730 -2.79 6.41 11.92
N LEU A 731 -3.28 5.69 12.93
CA LEU A 731 -4.71 5.56 13.21
C LEU A 731 -5.34 6.89 13.61
N THR A 732 -6.49 7.22 13.01
CA THR A 732 -7.32 8.36 13.41
C THR A 732 -7.90 8.15 14.81
N VAL A 733 -8.33 9.21 15.51
CA VAL A 733 -8.94 9.09 16.85
C VAL A 733 -10.17 8.17 16.86
N GLY A 734 -10.95 8.17 15.77
CA GLY A 734 -12.08 7.27 15.58
C GLY A 734 -11.65 5.81 15.43
N ASP A 735 -10.65 5.55 14.58
CA ASP A 735 -10.13 4.21 14.33
C ASP A 735 -9.40 3.64 15.55
N GLN A 736 -8.68 4.48 16.29
CA GLN A 736 -8.04 4.10 17.55
C GLN A 736 -9.06 3.52 18.53
N SER A 737 -10.22 4.16 18.70
CA SER A 737 -11.27 3.69 19.60
C SER A 737 -11.94 2.41 19.05
N LYS A 738 -12.25 2.40 17.74
CA LYS A 738 -12.85 1.26 17.04
C LYS A 738 -12.00 -0.02 17.17
N TYR A 739 -10.73 0.03 16.76
CA TYR A 739 -9.83 -1.12 16.82
C TYR A 739 -9.49 -1.51 18.25
N PHE A 740 -9.39 -0.53 19.17
CA PHE A 740 -9.21 -0.81 20.59
C PHE A 740 -10.34 -1.65 21.16
N ASP A 741 -11.60 -1.26 20.93
CA ASP A 741 -12.75 -2.03 21.43
C ASP A 741 -12.88 -3.40 20.75
N ALA A 742 -12.53 -3.51 19.46
CA ALA A 742 -12.48 -4.80 18.77
C ALA A 742 -11.49 -5.75 19.44
N VAL A 743 -10.27 -5.28 19.77
CA VAL A 743 -9.27 -6.12 20.44
C VAL A 743 -9.64 -6.41 21.90
N VAL A 744 -10.26 -5.46 22.61
CA VAL A 744 -10.83 -5.72 23.95
C VAL A 744 -11.86 -6.85 23.90
N ARG A 745 -12.76 -6.86 22.91
CA ARG A 745 -13.75 -7.94 22.71
C ARG A 745 -13.08 -9.28 22.41
N ILE A 746 -12.13 -9.29 21.48
CA ILE A 746 -11.38 -10.50 21.09
C ILE A 746 -10.72 -11.13 22.33
N VAL A 747 -9.97 -10.33 23.09
CA VAL A 747 -9.24 -10.80 24.27
C VAL A 747 -10.20 -11.18 25.41
N SER A 748 -11.32 -10.47 25.59
CA SER A 748 -12.33 -10.79 26.62
C SER A 748 -13.08 -12.09 26.37
N CYS A 749 -13.23 -12.50 25.11
CA CYS A 749 -13.89 -13.77 24.77
C CYS A 749 -13.04 -14.98 25.17
N GLY A 750 -11.72 -14.90 24.96
CA GLY A 750 -10.81 -16.01 25.26
C GLY A 750 -10.27 -16.02 26.69
N PHE A 751 -10.26 -14.87 27.38
CA PHE A 751 -9.78 -14.79 28.77
C PHE A 751 -10.77 -15.45 29.75
N PRO A 752 -10.33 -16.41 30.60
CA PRO A 752 -11.22 -17.19 31.46
C PRO A 752 -12.15 -16.33 32.33
N SER A 753 -13.45 -16.64 32.33
CA SER A 753 -14.40 -16.12 33.31
C SER A 753 -14.31 -16.98 34.57
N THR A 754 -13.81 -16.41 35.67
CA THR A 754 -13.68 -17.11 36.95
C THR A 754 -15.02 -17.31 37.67
N TRP A 755 -16.14 -16.98 37.02
CA TRP A 755 -17.43 -16.77 37.66
C TRP A 755 -18.49 -17.83 37.32
N HIS A 756 -18.26 -18.71 36.34
CA HIS A 756 -19.34 -19.55 35.78
C HIS A 756 -19.14 -21.07 35.75
N GLU A 757 -17.94 -21.63 35.94
CA GLU A 757 -17.78 -23.09 35.94
C GLU A 757 -16.77 -23.57 37.01
N ASP A 758 -17.08 -24.74 37.58
CA ASP A 758 -16.41 -25.47 38.66
C ASP A 758 -14.97 -25.04 39.00
N VAL A 759 -14.75 -24.76 40.29
CA VAL A 759 -13.46 -24.42 40.94
C VAL A 759 -12.48 -25.62 40.99
N GLY A 760 -12.65 -26.61 40.10
CA GLY A 760 -11.97 -27.90 40.12
C GLY A 760 -10.60 -27.97 39.45
N HIS A 761 -10.25 -27.07 38.51
CA HIS A 761 -8.99 -27.19 37.76
C HIS A 761 -8.24 -25.87 37.56
N ARG A 762 -7.57 -25.39 38.61
CA ARG A 762 -6.71 -24.17 38.55
C ARG A 762 -5.51 -24.29 37.60
N PHE A 763 -5.18 -25.48 37.10
CA PHE A 763 -4.09 -25.70 36.14
C PHE A 763 -4.53 -25.50 34.67
N LEU A 764 -5.78 -25.83 34.30
CA LEU A 764 -6.28 -25.71 32.92
C LEU A 764 -6.63 -24.26 32.53
N THR A 765 -7.03 -23.43 33.49
CA THR A 765 -7.28 -21.99 33.28
C THR A 765 -5.99 -21.17 33.23
N TRP A 766 -4.88 -21.70 33.77
CA TRP A 766 -3.59 -21.02 33.79
C TRP A 766 -2.99 -20.90 32.39
N GLU A 767 -3.01 -21.98 31.60
CA GLU A 767 -2.49 -21.98 30.22
C GLU A 767 -3.21 -20.95 29.34
N LYS A 768 -4.55 -20.85 29.46
CA LYS A 768 -5.32 -19.79 28.81
C LYS A 768 -4.99 -18.40 29.37
N SER A 769 -4.86 -18.25 30.69
CA SER A 769 -4.50 -16.96 31.28
C SER A 769 -3.10 -16.50 30.83
N GLU A 770 -2.12 -17.40 30.80
CA GLU A 770 -0.75 -17.16 30.36
C GLU A 770 -0.70 -16.74 28.88
N LYS A 771 -1.54 -17.33 28.03
CA LYS A 771 -1.70 -16.97 26.62
C LYS A 771 -2.25 -15.56 26.40
N TYR A 772 -3.30 -15.18 27.14
CA TYR A 772 -4.03 -13.93 26.87
C TYR A 772 -3.53 -12.71 27.68
N LEU A 773 -2.93 -12.92 28.85
CA LEU A 773 -2.48 -11.86 29.77
C LEU A 773 -1.44 -10.88 29.19
N PRO A 774 -0.47 -11.29 28.35
CA PRO A 774 0.45 -10.36 27.68
C PRO A 774 -0.30 -9.33 26.83
N HIS A 775 -1.28 -9.78 26.04
CA HIS A 775 -2.09 -8.91 25.18
C HIS A 775 -2.93 -7.92 26.01
N VAL A 776 -3.48 -8.33 27.16
CA VAL A 776 -4.19 -7.41 28.08
C VAL A 776 -3.25 -6.33 28.63
N ASN A 777 -2.03 -6.69 29.04
CA ASN A 777 -1.07 -5.71 29.54
C ASN A 777 -0.70 -4.68 28.46
N ARG A 778 -0.59 -5.11 27.19
CA ARG A 778 -0.36 -4.20 26.06
C ARG A 778 -1.50 -3.21 25.86
N LEU A 779 -2.75 -3.69 25.89
CA LEU A 779 -3.94 -2.84 25.79
C LEU A 779 -4.00 -1.80 26.90
N VAL A 780 -3.70 -2.17 28.15
CA VAL A 780 -3.65 -1.22 29.28
C VAL A 780 -2.59 -0.14 29.07
N ARG A 781 -1.40 -0.50 28.60
CA ARG A 781 -0.35 0.49 28.27
C ARG A 781 -0.81 1.40 27.14
N TYR A 782 -1.40 0.84 26.10
CA TYR A 782 -1.87 1.60 24.94
C TYR A 782 -2.98 2.60 25.29
N ALA A 783 -3.98 2.18 26.08
CA ALA A 783 -5.05 3.05 26.56
C ALA A 783 -4.52 4.21 27.42
N LYS A 784 -3.55 3.94 28.31
CA LYS A 784 -2.92 4.96 29.15
C LYS A 784 -2.11 5.96 28.36
N THR A 785 -1.30 5.50 27.40
CA THR A 785 -0.42 6.38 26.61
C THR A 785 -1.21 7.29 25.67
N ASN A 786 -2.33 6.81 25.11
CA ASN A 786 -3.09 7.54 24.09
C ASN A 786 -4.44 8.12 24.59
N ALA A 787 -4.70 8.09 25.89
CA ALA A 787 -5.92 8.62 26.52
C ALA A 787 -7.24 8.15 25.85
N ILE A 788 -7.31 6.87 25.50
CA ILE A 788 -8.42 6.31 24.72
C ILE A 788 -9.68 6.21 25.56
N SER A 789 -10.80 6.72 25.01
CA SER A 789 -12.14 6.52 25.56
C SER A 789 -12.79 5.29 24.93
N SER A 790 -12.81 4.16 25.65
CA SER A 790 -13.45 2.92 25.17
C SER A 790 -14.94 3.13 24.89
N LEU A 791 -15.43 2.61 23.75
CA LEU A 791 -16.85 2.53 23.41
C LEU A 791 -17.55 1.39 24.17
N THR A 792 -16.79 0.51 24.84
CA THR A 792 -17.29 -0.57 25.72
C THR A 792 -16.67 -0.58 27.13
N PRO A 793 -16.83 0.49 27.94
CA PRO A 793 -16.16 0.62 29.25
C PRO A 793 -16.45 -0.51 30.24
N GLN A 794 -17.66 -1.08 30.21
CA GLN A 794 -18.08 -2.16 31.10
C GLN A 794 -17.32 -3.45 30.80
N LEU A 795 -17.20 -3.82 29.52
CA LEU A 795 -16.48 -5.02 29.08
C LEU A 795 -14.98 -4.88 29.33
N TYR A 796 -14.42 -3.70 29.04
CA TYR A 796 -13.01 -3.42 29.33
C TYR A 796 -12.73 -3.46 30.83
N GLY A 797 -13.59 -2.86 31.66
CA GLY A 797 -13.49 -2.94 33.12
C GLY A 797 -13.55 -4.37 33.64
N GLU A 798 -14.49 -5.18 33.13
CA GLU A 798 -14.62 -6.59 33.49
C GLU A 798 -13.35 -7.40 33.15
N LEU A 799 -12.79 -7.23 31.94
CA LEU A 799 -11.55 -7.89 31.52
C LEU A 799 -10.38 -7.58 32.48
N LEU A 800 -10.27 -6.33 32.92
CA LEU A 800 -9.23 -5.92 33.88
C LEU A 800 -9.43 -6.59 35.24
N LEU A 801 -10.67 -6.75 35.70
CA LEU A 801 -10.98 -7.44 36.95
C LEU A 801 -10.63 -8.92 36.90
N ARG A 802 -10.97 -9.60 35.79
CA ARG A 802 -10.58 -11.00 35.53
C ARG A 802 -9.04 -11.17 35.52
N CYS A 803 -8.29 -10.16 35.08
CA CYS A 803 -6.83 -10.20 35.03
C CYS A 803 -6.15 -9.99 36.39
N ILE A 804 -6.78 -9.24 37.32
CA ILE A 804 -6.20 -9.02 38.64
C ILE A 804 -6.38 -10.26 39.54
N SER A 805 -7.44 -11.04 39.35
CA SER A 805 -7.63 -12.31 40.07
C SER A 805 -6.62 -13.42 39.66
N THR A 806 -5.97 -13.30 38.49
CA THR A 806 -5.03 -14.31 37.96
C THR A 806 -3.55 -14.03 38.27
N LYS A 807 -3.11 -12.77 38.44
CA LYS A 807 -1.73 -12.40 38.81
C LYS A 807 -1.45 -12.57 40.32
N GLY A 808 -1.43 -13.80 40.80
CA GLY A 808 -1.13 -14.15 42.18
C GLY A 808 0.34 -14.02 42.62
N ASN A 809 1.06 -12.95 42.28
CA ASN A 809 2.47 -12.78 42.71
C ASN A 809 2.74 -11.59 43.66
N ASP A 810 1.91 -10.56 43.72
CA ASP A 810 2.04 -9.50 44.72
C ASP A 810 0.74 -9.37 45.51
N LYS A 811 0.66 -10.13 46.60
CA LYS A 811 -0.49 -10.15 47.51
C LYS A 811 -0.42 -9.04 48.56
N THR A 812 0.57 -8.15 48.48
CA THR A 812 0.92 -7.17 49.51
C THR A 812 0.81 -5.74 49.02
N SER A 813 0.30 -5.48 47.82
CA SER A 813 0.11 -4.13 47.29
C SER A 813 -1.28 -3.55 47.55
N LEU A 814 -1.39 -2.22 47.52
CA LEU A 814 -2.69 -1.51 47.58
C LEU A 814 -3.59 -1.81 46.38
N ALA A 815 -3.00 -2.09 45.22
CA ALA A 815 -3.75 -2.50 44.03
C ALA A 815 -4.39 -3.88 44.23
N PHE A 816 -3.66 -4.82 44.82
CA PHE A 816 -4.19 -6.13 45.19
C PHE A 816 -5.28 -6.00 46.26
N ALA A 817 -5.07 -5.19 47.30
CA ALA A 817 -6.09 -4.92 48.32
C ALA A 817 -7.39 -4.36 47.72
N SER A 818 -7.29 -3.46 46.74
CA SER A 818 -8.46 -2.86 46.08
C SER A 818 -9.20 -3.84 45.17
N ALA A 819 -8.49 -4.76 44.52
CA ALA A 819 -9.12 -5.80 43.71
C ALA A 819 -9.78 -6.89 44.56
N VAL A 820 -9.15 -7.26 45.68
CA VAL A 820 -9.75 -8.16 46.68
C VAL A 820 -11.01 -7.53 47.28
N ASP A 821 -10.96 -6.26 47.69
CA ASP A 821 -12.11 -5.50 48.20
C ASP A 821 -13.27 -5.48 47.18
N LEU A 822 -12.97 -5.26 45.90
CA LEU A 822 -13.98 -5.29 44.85
C LEU A 822 -14.59 -6.68 44.62
N SER A 823 -13.81 -7.76 44.80
CA SER A 823 -14.36 -9.13 44.82
C SER A 823 -15.38 -9.33 45.94
N GLY A 824 -15.15 -8.75 47.11
CA GLY A 824 -16.10 -8.79 48.21
C GLY A 824 -17.40 -8.04 47.91
N LEU A 825 -17.32 -6.91 47.22
CA LEU A 825 -18.51 -6.15 46.80
C LEU A 825 -19.35 -6.96 45.81
N ILE A 826 -18.71 -7.64 44.86
CA ILE A 826 -19.38 -8.55 43.92
C ILE A 826 -20.08 -9.70 44.67
N ASP A 827 -19.44 -10.29 45.67
CA ASP A 827 -20.06 -11.34 46.49
C ASP A 827 -21.28 -10.83 47.28
N LEU A 828 -21.24 -9.58 47.76
CA LEU A 828 -22.37 -8.90 48.41
C LEU A 828 -23.53 -8.68 47.42
N ASP A 829 -23.24 -8.18 46.21
CA ASP A 829 -24.22 -7.95 45.15
C ASP A 829 -24.87 -9.27 44.67
N MET A 830 -24.12 -10.36 44.70
CA MET A 830 -24.60 -11.71 44.39
C MET A 830 -25.30 -12.39 45.58
N ASN A 831 -25.64 -11.65 46.64
CA ASN A 831 -26.32 -12.11 47.84
C ASN A 831 -25.57 -13.22 48.60
N ASN A 832 -24.23 -13.16 48.63
CA ASN A 832 -23.36 -14.05 49.40
C ASN A 832 -22.57 -13.29 50.49
N PRO A 833 -23.24 -12.64 51.46
CA PRO A 833 -22.59 -11.73 52.41
C PRO A 833 -21.56 -12.42 53.31
N SER A 834 -21.74 -13.70 53.64
CA SER A 834 -20.74 -14.47 54.41
C SER A 834 -19.45 -14.73 53.63
N LYS A 835 -19.52 -14.87 52.30
CA LYS A 835 -18.32 -15.03 51.45
C LYS A 835 -17.59 -13.70 51.30
N ALA A 836 -18.33 -12.61 51.14
CA ALA A 836 -17.81 -11.25 51.00
C ALA A 836 -16.92 -10.81 52.19
N LEU A 837 -17.17 -11.33 53.40
CA LEU A 837 -16.33 -11.04 54.58
C LEU A 837 -14.86 -11.45 54.41
N VAL A 838 -14.58 -12.53 53.68
CA VAL A 838 -13.21 -13.06 53.51
C VAL A 838 -12.32 -12.07 52.74
N PRO A 839 -12.69 -11.61 51.53
CA PRO A 839 -11.93 -10.60 50.82
C PRO A 839 -11.88 -9.27 51.57
N PHE A 840 -12.97 -8.80 52.20
CA PHE A 840 -12.94 -7.52 52.91
C PHE A 840 -11.95 -7.51 54.09
N LYS A 841 -11.87 -8.61 54.84
CA LYS A 841 -10.88 -8.75 55.93
C LYS A 841 -9.45 -8.79 55.40
N LEU A 842 -9.21 -9.47 54.29
CA LEU A 842 -7.89 -9.50 53.64
C LEU A 842 -7.49 -8.11 53.12
N ALA A 843 -8.41 -7.38 52.49
CA ALA A 843 -8.18 -6.02 52.02
C ALA A 843 -7.92 -5.05 53.19
N LEU A 844 -8.63 -5.22 54.32
CA LEU A 844 -8.39 -4.48 55.56
C LEU A 844 -6.95 -4.71 56.06
N GLU A 845 -6.55 -5.97 56.23
CA GLU A 845 -5.22 -6.34 56.74
C GLU A 845 -4.09 -5.73 55.89
N ILE A 846 -4.21 -5.79 54.56
CA ILE A 846 -3.21 -5.22 53.65
C ILE A 846 -3.18 -3.69 53.77
N ARG A 847 -4.34 -3.03 53.83
CA ARG A 847 -4.42 -1.56 53.94
C ARG A 847 -3.90 -1.06 55.29
N GLU A 848 -4.22 -1.73 56.39
CA GLU A 848 -3.70 -1.40 57.73
C GLU A 848 -2.18 -1.52 57.79
N ASN A 849 -1.62 -2.58 57.21
CA ASN A 849 -0.18 -2.80 57.19
C ASN A 849 0.60 -1.77 56.35
N LEU A 850 0.02 -1.26 55.26
CA LEU A 850 0.72 -0.36 54.32
C LEU A 850 0.50 1.13 54.61
N LEU A 851 -0.70 1.51 55.04
CA LEU A 851 -1.12 2.90 55.17
C LEU A 851 -1.21 3.36 56.64
N GLY A 852 -1.24 2.41 57.58
CA GLY A 852 -1.52 2.66 58.98
C GLY A 852 -3.02 2.71 59.29
N PRO A 853 -3.40 2.60 60.57
CA PRO A 853 -4.78 2.35 61.00
C PRO A 853 -5.73 3.55 60.80
N GLU A 854 -5.21 4.75 60.56
CA GLU A 854 -6.00 5.98 60.45
C GLU A 854 -6.26 6.40 58.99
N ASP A 855 -5.85 5.58 58.00
CA ASP A 855 -6.04 5.93 56.59
C ASP A 855 -7.51 5.79 56.13
N PRO A 856 -8.04 6.71 55.31
CA PRO A 856 -9.41 6.62 54.79
C PRO A 856 -9.76 5.32 54.04
N LEU A 857 -8.77 4.64 53.44
CA LEU A 857 -8.97 3.34 52.79
C LEU A 857 -9.20 2.21 53.80
N VAL A 858 -8.60 2.28 54.99
CA VAL A 858 -8.87 1.37 56.12
C VAL A 858 -10.32 1.54 56.58
N ALA A 859 -10.79 2.79 56.69
CA ALA A 859 -12.20 3.08 57.00
C ALA A 859 -13.17 2.54 55.94
N SER A 860 -12.76 2.50 54.67
CA SER A 860 -13.57 1.96 53.58
C SER A 860 -13.70 0.44 53.68
N SER A 861 -12.63 -0.27 54.05
CA SER A 861 -12.71 -1.71 54.36
C SER A 861 -13.65 -1.99 55.54
N PHE A 862 -13.55 -1.24 56.64
CA PHE A 862 -14.45 -1.40 57.78
C PHE A 862 -15.92 -1.15 57.42
N ASN A 863 -16.20 -0.16 56.56
CA ASN A 863 -17.55 0.08 56.08
C ASN A 863 -18.11 -1.10 55.29
N ASN A 864 -17.32 -1.72 54.42
CA ASN A 864 -17.75 -2.87 53.63
C ASN A 864 -17.96 -4.13 54.49
N ILE A 865 -17.12 -4.33 55.51
CA ILE A 865 -17.32 -5.38 56.53
C ILE A 865 -18.64 -5.16 57.28
N GLY A 866 -18.94 -3.92 57.67
CA GLY A 866 -20.20 -3.57 58.34
C GLY A 866 -21.43 -3.87 57.49
N LEU A 867 -21.36 -3.63 56.18
CA LEU A 867 -22.42 -4.00 55.24
C LEU A 867 -22.61 -5.52 55.17
N SER A 868 -21.53 -6.30 55.06
CA SER A 868 -21.62 -7.76 55.08
C SER A 868 -22.26 -8.29 56.36
N TYR A 869 -21.87 -7.78 57.53
CA TYR A 869 -22.50 -8.18 58.79
C TYR A 869 -23.97 -7.75 58.92
N THR A 870 -24.32 -6.60 58.34
CA THR A 870 -25.72 -6.14 58.27
C THR A 870 -26.60 -7.09 57.46
N GLU A 871 -26.06 -7.67 56.38
CA GLU A 871 -26.76 -8.62 55.52
C GLU A 871 -26.72 -10.07 56.05
N THR A 872 -25.73 -10.45 56.86
CA THR A 872 -25.76 -11.74 57.58
C THR A 872 -26.64 -11.72 58.83
N GLY A 873 -27.00 -10.53 59.33
CA GLY A 873 -27.82 -10.35 60.53
C GLY A 873 -27.02 -10.23 61.83
N ASP A 874 -25.70 -10.16 61.76
CA ASP A 874 -24.79 -9.95 62.89
C ASP A 874 -24.72 -8.45 63.23
N LEU A 875 -25.84 -7.92 63.75
CA LEU A 875 -26.06 -6.47 63.82
C LEU A 875 -25.11 -5.73 64.77
N GLU A 876 -24.61 -6.38 65.83
CA GLU A 876 -23.68 -5.77 66.79
C GLU A 876 -22.26 -5.65 66.19
N GLU A 877 -21.81 -6.67 65.47
CA GLU A 877 -20.56 -6.69 64.71
C GLU A 877 -20.60 -5.66 63.57
N ALA A 878 -21.75 -5.55 62.89
CA ALA A 878 -21.99 -4.52 61.90
C ALA A 878 -21.87 -3.11 62.49
N TYR A 879 -22.44 -2.90 63.69
CA TYR A 879 -22.40 -1.61 64.37
C TYR A 879 -20.97 -1.24 64.73
N SER A 880 -20.22 -2.16 65.33
CA SER A 880 -18.81 -1.98 65.68
C SER A 880 -17.94 -1.65 64.46
N ALA A 881 -18.12 -2.37 63.35
CA ALA A 881 -17.38 -2.12 62.11
C ALA A 881 -17.68 -0.72 61.52
N HIS A 882 -18.94 -0.31 61.50
CA HIS A 882 -19.31 1.02 61.03
C HIS A 882 -18.85 2.15 61.98
N GLU A 883 -18.82 1.89 63.29
CA GLU A 883 -18.34 2.85 64.30
C GLU A 883 -16.82 3.06 64.18
N ASN A 884 -16.06 1.99 63.93
CA ASN A 884 -14.64 2.07 63.59
C ASN A 884 -14.41 2.90 62.32
N ALA A 885 -15.15 2.62 61.24
CA ALA A 885 -15.09 3.42 60.01
C ALA A 885 -15.42 4.91 60.24
N LEU A 886 -16.42 5.20 61.08
CA LEU A 886 -16.82 6.56 61.42
C LEU A 886 -15.72 7.28 62.21
N SER A 887 -15.11 6.61 63.19
CA SER A 887 -14.06 7.19 64.02
C SER A 887 -12.84 7.61 63.21
N ILE A 888 -12.41 6.79 62.25
CA ILE A 888 -11.29 7.07 61.35
C ILE A 888 -11.67 8.24 60.42
N ARG A 889 -12.85 8.21 59.80
CA ARG A 889 -13.29 9.27 58.86
C ARG A 889 -13.47 10.63 59.53
N LEU A 890 -13.88 10.67 60.81
CA LEU A 890 -13.97 11.89 61.60
C LEU A 890 -12.59 12.52 61.87
N ARG A 891 -11.57 11.70 62.14
CA ARG A 891 -10.20 12.19 62.35
C ARG A 891 -9.50 12.59 61.06
N ALA A 892 -9.77 11.86 59.97
CA ALA A 892 -9.18 12.11 58.65
C ALA A 892 -9.89 13.22 57.85
N GLU A 893 -10.95 13.84 58.39
CA GLU A 893 -11.78 14.85 57.72
C GLU A 893 -12.28 14.42 56.32
N THR A 894 -12.66 13.15 56.18
CA THR A 894 -13.11 12.57 54.90
C THR A 894 -14.62 12.37 54.85
N ARG A 895 -15.12 11.73 53.79
CA ARG A 895 -16.55 11.63 53.48
C ARG A 895 -17.36 10.87 54.55
N LEU A 896 -18.17 11.61 55.32
CA LEU A 896 -18.96 11.10 56.46
C LEU A 896 -20.39 10.64 56.10
N ASP A 897 -20.95 11.12 54.99
CA ASP A 897 -22.37 10.96 54.62
C ASP A 897 -22.81 9.50 54.48
N ASN A 898 -21.99 8.68 53.81
CA ASN A 898 -22.27 7.27 53.59
C ASN A 898 -22.22 6.47 54.91
N THR A 899 -21.31 6.80 55.83
CA THR A 899 -21.17 6.06 57.09
C THR A 899 -22.34 6.34 58.04
N TYR A 900 -22.78 7.60 58.16
CA TYR A 900 -23.98 7.95 58.93
C TYR A 900 -25.24 7.29 58.37
N SER A 901 -25.35 7.19 57.04
CA SER A 901 -26.49 6.55 56.38
C SER A 901 -26.54 5.04 56.65
N ASN A 902 -25.39 4.36 56.56
CA ASN A 902 -25.29 2.92 56.81
C ASN A 902 -25.59 2.58 58.28
N ILE A 903 -25.06 3.36 59.24
CA ILE A 903 -25.37 3.17 60.67
C ILE A 903 -26.85 3.43 60.95
N SER A 904 -27.45 4.44 60.32
CA SER A 904 -28.88 4.73 60.52
C SER A 904 -29.77 3.60 59.99
N SER A 905 -29.43 3.02 58.83
CA SER A 905 -30.10 1.84 58.27
C SER A 905 -29.96 0.63 59.19
N LEU A 906 -28.76 0.39 59.72
CA LEU A 906 -28.50 -0.68 60.67
C LEU A 906 -29.30 -0.49 61.97
N LEU A 907 -29.35 0.72 62.53
CA LEU A 907 -30.13 1.03 63.73
C LEU A 907 -31.64 0.80 63.53
N LEU A 908 -32.16 1.01 62.32
CA LEU A 908 -33.54 0.63 61.97
C LEU A 908 -33.73 -0.88 61.96
N ARG A 909 -32.78 -1.65 61.40
CA ARG A 909 -32.78 -3.13 61.45
C ARG A 909 -32.65 -3.66 62.89
N MET A 910 -31.96 -2.94 63.78
CA MET A 910 -31.88 -3.23 65.22
C MET A 910 -33.12 -2.82 66.02
N GLY A 911 -34.14 -2.20 65.39
CA GLY A 911 -35.35 -1.74 66.07
C GLY A 911 -35.16 -0.48 66.93
N LYS A 912 -34.15 0.34 66.65
CA LYS A 912 -33.81 1.57 67.39
C LYS A 912 -34.05 2.84 66.53
N PRO A 913 -35.29 3.16 66.13
CA PRO A 913 -35.58 4.25 65.18
C PRO A 913 -35.24 5.64 65.73
N ASN A 914 -35.41 5.88 67.03
CA ASN A 914 -35.06 7.16 67.67
C ASN A 914 -33.54 7.42 67.66
N GLU A 915 -32.73 6.36 67.69
CA GLU A 915 -31.26 6.46 67.60
C GLU A 915 -30.83 6.66 66.15
N ALA A 916 -31.50 5.98 65.20
CA ALA A 916 -31.28 6.19 63.76
C ALA A 916 -31.56 7.65 63.37
N GLU A 917 -32.63 8.25 63.90
CA GLU A 917 -32.94 9.67 63.68
C GLU A 917 -31.84 10.59 64.23
N LYS A 918 -31.40 10.36 65.47
CA LYS A 918 -30.29 11.11 66.07
C LYS A 918 -28.99 10.95 65.30
N MET A 919 -28.72 9.77 64.75
CA MET A 919 -27.54 9.48 63.95
C MET A 919 -27.57 10.25 62.62
N MET A 920 -28.72 10.29 61.96
CA MET A 920 -28.92 11.06 60.73
C MET A 920 -28.82 12.59 60.97
N GLN A 921 -29.29 13.08 62.11
CA GLN A 921 -29.16 14.49 62.51
C GLN A 921 -27.70 14.95 62.70
N LYS A 922 -26.77 14.02 62.98
CA LYS A 922 -25.33 14.31 63.13
C LYS A 922 -24.57 14.41 61.80
N CYS A 923 -25.20 14.10 60.66
CA CYS A 923 -24.58 14.14 59.34
C CYS A 923 -24.32 15.60 58.87
N PRO A 924 -23.07 16.00 58.54
CA PRO A 924 -22.77 17.35 58.06
C PRO A 924 -23.40 17.65 56.67
N LYS A 925 -23.93 18.86 56.50
CA LYS A 925 -24.82 19.34 55.41
C LYS A 925 -24.49 18.86 53.98
N GLY A 926 -25.54 18.34 53.33
CA GLY A 926 -25.64 18.16 51.87
C GLY A 926 -26.84 17.33 51.41
N ARG A 927 -27.37 16.43 52.27
CA ARG A 927 -28.50 15.54 51.92
C ARG A 927 -29.50 15.30 53.05
N LEU A 928 -29.62 16.25 53.99
CA LEU A 928 -30.60 16.17 55.08
C LEU A 928 -32.05 16.09 54.54
N ASP A 929 -32.35 16.87 53.49
CA ASP A 929 -33.68 16.92 52.90
C ASP A 929 -34.05 15.64 52.13
N ASP A 930 -33.11 14.98 51.44
CA ASP A 930 -33.41 13.75 50.69
C ASP A 930 -33.52 12.51 51.60
N ALA A 931 -32.71 12.43 52.67
CA ALA A 931 -32.78 11.35 53.65
C ALA A 931 -34.03 11.46 54.55
N MET A 932 -34.38 12.67 54.99
CA MET A 932 -35.65 12.92 55.70
C MET A 932 -36.87 12.77 54.79
N ARG A 933 -36.73 13.05 53.49
CA ARG A 933 -37.78 12.84 52.47
C ARG A 933 -37.97 11.36 52.13
N LEU A 934 -36.95 10.51 52.18
CA LEU A 934 -37.08 9.06 52.05
C LEU A 934 -37.78 8.43 53.27
N ALA A 935 -37.38 8.84 54.49
CA ALA A 935 -38.04 8.40 55.73
C ALA A 935 -39.48 8.92 55.86
N SER A 936 -39.75 10.18 55.47
CA SER A 936 -41.10 10.78 55.50
C SER A 936 -42.02 10.28 54.37
N LYS A 937 -41.48 9.93 53.20
CA LYS A 937 -42.26 9.35 52.08
C LYS A 937 -42.74 7.92 52.36
N ALA A 938 -42.01 7.14 53.14
CA ALA A 938 -42.48 5.84 53.62
C ALA A 938 -43.66 5.99 54.62
N LEU A 939 -43.74 7.14 55.32
CA LEU A 939 -44.75 7.44 56.34
C LEU A 939 -46.03 8.10 55.79
N THR A 940 -46.00 8.71 54.60
CA THR A 940 -47.13 9.47 54.05
C THR A 940 -47.57 8.91 52.70
N SER A 941 -48.54 8.01 52.76
CA SER A 941 -49.43 7.47 51.74
C SER A 941 -49.35 8.04 50.31
N GLY A 942 -49.19 7.11 49.36
CA GLY A 942 -49.66 7.11 47.97
C GLY A 942 -50.08 8.44 47.34
N GLN A 943 -49.23 8.99 46.47
CA GLN A 943 -49.51 9.23 45.05
C GLN A 943 -48.36 10.02 44.41
N LYS A 944 -47.93 9.54 43.23
CA LYS A 944 -47.02 10.18 42.26
C LYS A 944 -45.54 10.30 42.65
N LEU A 945 -44.76 9.28 42.31
CA LEU A 945 -43.30 9.38 42.17
C LEU A 945 -42.82 8.78 40.86
N GLN A 946 -42.29 9.64 39.98
CA GLN A 946 -41.45 9.28 38.83
C GLN A 946 -40.04 8.93 39.34
N GLY A 947 -39.88 7.72 39.88
CA GLY A 947 -38.60 7.13 40.27
C GLY A 947 -38.54 5.65 39.85
N ASN A 948 -37.38 5.00 39.99
CA ASN A 948 -37.17 3.60 39.63
C ASN A 948 -38.24 2.73 40.32
N LYS A 949 -39.17 2.20 39.52
CA LYS A 949 -40.38 1.54 40.01
C LYS A 949 -40.08 0.23 40.74
N LEU A 950 -38.96 -0.45 40.44
CA LEU A 950 -38.53 -1.68 41.14
C LEU A 950 -38.16 -1.39 42.61
N LYS A 951 -37.35 -0.34 42.84
CA LYS A 951 -36.98 0.10 44.20
C LYS A 951 -38.19 0.53 45.03
N THR A 952 -39.20 1.07 44.35
CA THR A 952 -40.48 1.43 44.99
C THR A 952 -41.23 0.18 45.44
N CYS A 953 -41.26 -0.88 44.62
CA CYS A 953 -41.85 -2.17 45.00
C CYS A 953 -41.15 -2.80 46.21
N ASP A 954 -39.81 -2.76 46.27
CA ASP A 954 -39.08 -3.34 47.39
C ASP A 954 -39.33 -2.58 48.70
N SER A 955 -39.33 -1.25 48.64
CA SER A 955 -39.65 -0.40 49.80
C SER A 955 -41.08 -0.61 50.30
N LEU A 956 -42.05 -0.78 49.39
CA LEU A 956 -43.44 -1.06 49.75
C LEU A 956 -43.59 -2.41 50.45
N TYR A 957 -42.80 -3.42 50.04
CA TYR A 957 -42.81 -4.74 50.68
C TYR A 957 -42.27 -4.67 52.12
N ASP A 958 -41.13 -4.01 52.33
CA ASP A 958 -40.49 -3.92 53.64
C ASP A 958 -41.37 -3.15 54.64
N VAL A 959 -42.01 -2.06 54.20
CA VAL A 959 -42.96 -1.31 55.03
C VAL A 959 -44.21 -2.13 55.32
N ALA A 960 -44.71 -2.90 54.36
CA ALA A 960 -45.84 -3.81 54.59
C ALA A 960 -45.48 -4.88 55.65
N ASP A 961 -44.27 -5.45 55.60
CA ASP A 961 -43.81 -6.42 56.61
C ASP A 961 -43.73 -5.80 58.01
N ILE A 962 -43.23 -4.58 58.13
CA ILE A 962 -43.22 -3.81 59.39
C ILE A 962 -44.64 -3.61 59.91
N TYR A 963 -45.60 -3.29 59.05
CA TYR A 963 -47.01 -3.13 59.43
C TYR A 963 -47.66 -4.44 59.87
N VAL A 964 -47.30 -5.58 59.27
CA VAL A 964 -47.73 -6.91 59.74
C VAL A 964 -47.21 -7.17 61.15
N ARG A 965 -45.92 -6.89 61.42
CA ARG A 965 -45.33 -7.05 62.76
C ARG A 965 -45.94 -6.12 63.81
N GLN A 966 -46.51 -5.00 63.39
CA GLN A 966 -47.25 -4.06 64.26
C GLN A 966 -48.76 -4.35 64.33
N GLU A 967 -49.22 -5.50 63.84
CA GLU A 967 -50.64 -5.92 63.77
C GLU A 967 -51.54 -4.99 62.92
N ARG A 968 -50.96 -4.12 62.08
CA ARG A 968 -51.66 -3.20 61.17
C ARG A 968 -51.94 -3.85 59.81
N VAL A 969 -52.61 -5.01 59.84
CA VAL A 969 -52.80 -5.90 58.69
C VAL A 969 -53.52 -5.23 57.50
N SER A 970 -54.54 -4.40 57.75
CA SER A 970 -55.29 -3.74 56.66
C SER A 970 -54.43 -2.76 55.86
N SER A 971 -53.54 -2.02 56.51
CA SER A 971 -52.61 -1.10 55.85
C SER A 971 -51.51 -1.86 55.09
N ALA A 972 -51.06 -3.00 55.61
CA ALA A 972 -50.10 -3.86 54.91
C ALA A 972 -50.70 -4.43 53.61
N ILE A 973 -51.96 -4.88 53.63
CA ILE A 973 -52.67 -5.37 52.43
C ILE A 973 -52.78 -4.27 51.36
N GLU A 974 -53.09 -3.03 51.75
CA GLU A 974 -53.20 -1.91 50.81
C GLU A 974 -51.85 -1.58 50.13
N LEU A 975 -50.75 -1.58 50.88
CA LEU A 975 -49.40 -1.38 50.34
C LEU A 975 -48.98 -2.51 49.40
N LEU A 976 -49.30 -3.76 49.75
CA LEU A 976 -49.01 -4.92 48.90
C LEU A 976 -49.84 -4.92 47.61
N LYS A 977 -51.09 -4.42 47.62
CA LYS A 977 -51.87 -4.21 46.39
C LYS A 977 -51.24 -3.17 45.48
N GLN A 978 -50.78 -2.04 46.04
CA GLN A 978 -50.07 -1.03 45.26
C GLN A 978 -48.77 -1.59 44.65
N LEU A 979 -48.05 -2.44 45.38
CA LEU A 979 -46.88 -3.14 44.86
C LEU A 979 -47.26 -4.03 43.66
N VAL A 980 -48.33 -4.82 43.77
CA VAL A 980 -48.84 -5.65 42.68
C VAL A 980 -49.18 -4.80 41.44
N ASP A 981 -49.93 -3.71 41.61
CA ASP A 981 -50.31 -2.82 40.50
C ASP A 981 -49.09 -2.22 39.79
N ILE A 982 -48.06 -1.81 40.55
CA ILE A 982 -46.83 -1.26 39.98
C ILE A 982 -46.06 -2.36 39.23
N SER A 983 -45.89 -3.53 39.84
CA SER A 983 -45.14 -4.64 39.26
C SER A 983 -45.81 -5.23 38.01
N GLU A 984 -47.14 -5.22 37.91
CA GLU A 984 -47.85 -5.64 36.69
C GLU A 984 -47.56 -4.73 35.49
N THR A 985 -47.14 -3.48 35.72
CA THR A 985 -46.73 -2.56 34.64
C THR A 985 -45.29 -2.77 34.15
N LEU A 986 -44.55 -3.75 34.69
CA LEU A 986 -43.12 -3.93 34.47
C LEU A 986 -42.76 -5.39 34.21
N ALA A 987 -42.22 -5.68 33.01
CA ALA A 987 -41.74 -7.02 32.66
C ALA A 987 -40.58 -7.50 33.55
N GLU A 988 -39.83 -6.56 34.13
CA GLU A 988 -38.64 -6.83 34.95
C GLU A 988 -38.97 -7.08 36.44
N ALA A 989 -40.23 -6.86 36.85
CA ALA A 989 -40.67 -6.90 38.26
C ALA A 989 -41.38 -8.22 38.66
N GLU A 990 -41.23 -9.27 37.84
CA GLU A 990 -41.94 -10.55 38.04
C GLU A 990 -41.58 -11.20 39.39
N GLY A 991 -40.33 -11.04 39.86
CA GLY A 991 -39.90 -11.51 41.18
C GLY A 991 -40.60 -10.79 42.34
N GLN A 992 -40.67 -9.45 42.27
CA GLN A 992 -41.36 -8.63 43.26
C GLN A 992 -42.87 -8.91 43.26
N LEU A 993 -43.46 -9.16 42.09
CA LEU A 993 -44.85 -9.57 41.94
C LEU A 993 -45.13 -10.94 42.60
N ALA A 994 -44.23 -11.90 42.40
CA ALA A 994 -44.33 -13.23 43.03
C ALA A 994 -44.29 -13.12 44.55
N ARG A 995 -43.34 -12.35 45.07
CA ARG A 995 -43.16 -12.09 46.51
C ARG A 995 -44.37 -11.40 47.15
N ALA A 996 -44.90 -10.36 46.54
CA ALA A 996 -46.09 -9.66 47.05
C ALA A 996 -47.34 -10.55 47.00
N SER A 997 -47.50 -11.35 45.93
CA SER A 997 -48.60 -12.30 45.79
C SER A 997 -48.55 -13.39 46.86
N TYR A 998 -47.35 -13.88 47.21
CA TYR A 998 -47.17 -14.79 48.34
C TYR A 998 -47.67 -14.15 49.65
N LYS A 999 -47.18 -12.96 50.00
CA LYS A 999 -47.51 -12.30 51.27
C LYS A 999 -49.01 -11.97 51.36
N LEU A 1000 -49.63 -11.52 50.27
CA LEU A 1000 -51.09 -11.32 50.20
C LEU A 1000 -51.86 -12.62 50.40
N SER A 1001 -51.39 -13.76 49.88
CA SER A 1001 -52.07 -15.04 50.07
C SER A 1001 -52.13 -15.45 51.54
N VAL A 1002 -51.05 -15.21 52.29
CA VAL A 1002 -50.96 -15.47 53.72
C VAL A 1002 -51.92 -14.56 54.48
N LEU A 1003 -51.84 -13.23 54.24
CA LEU A 1003 -52.68 -12.25 54.95
C LEU A 1003 -54.18 -12.39 54.64
N TYR A 1004 -54.56 -12.75 53.42
CA TYR A 1004 -55.95 -13.05 53.09
C TYR A 1004 -56.44 -14.35 53.74
N GLY A 1005 -55.57 -15.34 53.89
CA GLY A 1005 -55.88 -16.56 54.64
C GLY A 1005 -56.18 -16.27 56.11
N GLU A 1006 -55.39 -15.40 56.74
CA GLU A 1006 -55.60 -14.94 58.12
C GLU A 1006 -56.87 -14.09 58.30
N LYS A 1007 -57.38 -13.48 57.22
CA LYS A 1007 -58.63 -12.70 57.20
C LYS A 1007 -59.85 -13.51 56.72
N GLU A 1008 -59.72 -14.82 56.58
CA GLU A 1008 -60.77 -15.73 56.06
C GLU A 1008 -61.27 -15.38 54.65
N MET A 1009 -60.49 -14.62 53.88
CA MET A 1009 -60.76 -14.29 52.47
C MET A 1009 -60.20 -15.38 51.55
N LEU A 1010 -60.86 -16.55 51.59
CA LEU A 1010 -60.34 -17.80 51.01
C LEU A 1010 -60.18 -17.75 49.48
N ALA A 1011 -61.06 -17.04 48.77
CA ALA A 1011 -61.01 -16.96 47.31
C ALA A 1011 -59.81 -16.13 46.83
N GLU A 1012 -59.59 -14.97 47.46
CA GLU A 1012 -58.47 -14.07 47.18
C GLU A 1012 -57.14 -14.70 47.60
N SER A 1013 -57.12 -15.41 48.73
CA SER A 1013 -55.95 -16.17 49.19
C SER A 1013 -55.52 -17.23 48.17
N GLN A 1014 -56.46 -18.03 47.66
CA GLN A 1014 -56.17 -19.06 46.65
C GLN A 1014 -55.70 -18.46 45.31
N ALA A 1015 -56.31 -17.35 44.87
CA ALA A 1015 -55.90 -16.66 43.65
C ALA A 1015 -54.47 -16.10 43.74
N CYS A 1016 -54.14 -15.43 44.84
CA CYS A 1016 -52.80 -14.93 45.11
C CYS A 1016 -51.76 -16.05 45.23
N LYS A 1017 -52.13 -17.17 45.88
CA LYS A 1017 -51.28 -18.36 46.02
C LYS A 1017 -50.95 -19.01 44.68
N ALA A 1018 -51.95 -19.21 43.82
CA ALA A 1018 -51.74 -19.76 42.48
C ALA A 1018 -50.83 -18.86 41.62
N ARG A 1019 -51.05 -17.53 41.70
CA ARG A 1019 -50.23 -16.53 41.00
C ARG A 1019 -48.77 -16.56 41.47
N ALA A 1020 -48.54 -16.61 42.78
CA ALA A 1020 -47.20 -16.68 43.35
C ALA A 1020 -46.44 -17.93 42.86
N ILE A 1021 -47.07 -19.10 42.92
CA ILE A 1021 -46.46 -20.37 42.47
C ILE A 1021 -46.14 -20.32 40.96
N SER A 1022 -47.09 -19.86 40.14
CA SER A 1022 -46.88 -19.77 38.69
C SER A 1022 -45.70 -18.86 38.32
N LEU A 1023 -45.52 -17.75 39.03
CA LEU A 1023 -44.39 -16.83 38.79
C LEU A 1023 -43.07 -17.43 39.28
N ARG A 1024 -43.06 -18.09 40.43
CA ARG A 1024 -41.87 -18.81 40.93
C ARG A 1024 -41.43 -19.89 39.94
N ASP A 1025 -42.34 -20.73 39.48
CA ASP A 1025 -42.02 -21.84 38.58
C ASP A 1025 -41.53 -21.34 37.21
N LYS A 1026 -41.98 -20.16 36.79
CA LYS A 1026 -41.50 -19.49 35.58
C LYS A 1026 -40.08 -18.92 35.76
N LEU A 1027 -39.85 -18.20 36.85
CA LEU A 1027 -38.58 -17.50 37.11
C LEU A 1027 -37.48 -18.44 37.56
N ARG A 1028 -37.84 -19.53 38.24
CA ARG A 1028 -36.91 -20.47 38.84
C ARG A 1028 -37.43 -21.91 38.73
N PRO A 1029 -37.38 -22.53 37.54
CA PRO A 1029 -37.95 -23.85 37.27
C PRO A 1029 -37.44 -24.97 38.19
N GLU A 1030 -36.21 -24.84 38.69
CA GLU A 1030 -35.60 -25.79 39.63
C GLU A 1030 -36.22 -25.74 41.05
N SER A 1031 -37.02 -24.72 41.37
CA SER A 1031 -37.69 -24.54 42.67
C SER A 1031 -39.16 -24.96 42.68
N LYS A 1032 -39.60 -25.70 41.65
CA LYS A 1032 -41.00 -26.11 41.44
C LYS A 1032 -41.59 -26.92 42.60
N ASP A 1033 -40.76 -27.76 43.24
CA ASP A 1033 -41.16 -28.60 44.37
C ASP A 1033 -40.80 -27.98 45.74
N SER A 1034 -40.28 -26.74 45.76
CA SER A 1034 -39.91 -26.05 47.00
C SER A 1034 -41.15 -25.70 47.85
N PRO A 1035 -41.04 -25.70 49.19
CA PRO A 1035 -42.15 -25.39 50.09
C PRO A 1035 -42.71 -23.98 49.85
N PHE A 1036 -44.00 -23.79 50.15
CA PHE A 1036 -44.68 -22.49 50.01
C PHE A 1036 -44.36 -21.59 51.20
N GLU A 1037 -43.12 -21.13 51.28
CA GLU A 1037 -42.56 -20.34 52.37
C GLU A 1037 -41.94 -19.03 51.88
N GLU A 1038 -41.96 -18.00 52.71
CA GLU A 1038 -41.53 -16.64 52.35
C GLU A 1038 -40.09 -16.60 51.83
N SER A 1039 -39.22 -17.42 52.41
CA SER A 1039 -37.80 -17.55 52.05
C SER A 1039 -37.58 -17.94 50.59
N GLU A 1040 -38.46 -18.75 50.00
CA GLU A 1040 -38.36 -19.16 48.59
C GLU A 1040 -38.76 -18.03 47.64
N PHE A 1041 -39.71 -17.19 48.03
CA PHE A 1041 -40.14 -16.04 47.23
C PHE A 1041 -39.20 -14.85 47.34
N MET A 1042 -38.49 -14.70 48.48
CA MET A 1042 -37.43 -13.70 48.63
C MET A 1042 -36.27 -13.92 47.65
N LYS A 1043 -35.94 -15.17 47.31
CA LYS A 1043 -34.88 -15.53 46.35
C LYS A 1043 -35.19 -15.14 44.91
N LEU A 1044 -36.43 -14.79 44.59
CA LEU A 1044 -36.87 -14.42 43.24
C LEU A 1044 -36.57 -12.96 42.88
N CYS A 1045 -36.21 -12.12 43.86
CA CYS A 1045 -35.88 -10.72 43.64
C CYS A 1045 -34.36 -10.56 43.59
N LEU A 1046 -33.81 -10.05 42.47
CA LEU A 1046 -32.41 -9.63 42.38
C LEU A 1046 -32.21 -8.37 43.24
N PHE A 1047 -31.39 -8.43 44.28
CA PHE A 1047 -30.99 -7.26 45.03
C PHE A 1047 -30.03 -6.41 44.18
N MET A 1048 -30.49 -5.26 43.67
CA MET A 1048 -29.58 -4.23 43.18
C MET A 1048 -29.17 -3.33 44.36
N LEU A 1049 -27.96 -3.52 44.89
CA LEU A 1049 -27.38 -2.61 45.87
C LEU A 1049 -26.88 -1.32 45.17
N TRP A 1050 -27.65 -0.27 45.47
CA TRP A 1050 -27.42 1.18 45.50
C TRP A 1050 -26.10 1.81 45.05
#